data_AF-A0AAN0JPP1-F1
#
_entry.id   AF-A0AAN0JPP1-F1
#
_cell.length_a   1.000
_cell.length_b   1.000
_cell.length_c   1.000
_cell.angle_alpha   90.00
_cell.angle_beta   90.00
_cell.angle_gamma   90.00
#
_symmetry.space_group_name_H-M   'P 1'
#
loop_
_entity.id
_entity.type
_entity.pdbx_description
1 polymer ?
#
loop_
_entity_poly.entity_id
_entity_poly.type
_entity_poly.pdbx_seq_one_letter_code
_entity_poly.pdbx_strand_id
1 'polypeptide(L)'
;MQISLKAGQSITIQLQYLETFLLKPAVEKADLTGTKLESNNPISVYSAHSCVVRQFACAFAGEQIPPVASWGNEFLVPSFFFFFRQPGYILKLIGSQANTNVNVLCDEGNSSYSLSLQEGGVLSQTILSQISCYVSSTSPILVAQLSVAERDMTIIPPLHQYASNVTSFSDLFGDSVVHLVVLAADDSSQIRLNGTLLPSLTSSSWEYYSTFVNGCYVYNGYKLFGYGEVTIWSNNSDDKILVMVYGYYFTYFYSGNIDLKPSEDYICELSPCQNGGSCTLVSAPSNYTCDCTDTGYQGINCSTPIRKPCKTGSINLVNGSHDWEGRVEVCVNKSWGTVCDNNWDSTDAAVVCSQLDWGTNGTALSNAYFGQGNGSNHLDNVQCLGTEQLLTNCTHSTTHNCGHSKDAGVACHVCTPGTVRLVNGSNSTEGRVELCHNGKWGTVCDDYWGNTDANVVCRQLGYDSGTAFGRAYFGQGTGLIVMDDVHCNGAESYLTNCTHTNTMYHNCYHFEDAGVRCSLCTPGSIHLIGGSHDWEGRVELCNNGLWATVCDNNWDSTDAAVVCRQLGWGTSGSPLSFGYFGQSAVIHLDNVQCLGSEQLLTNCMHLSTHNCGHYEDAGVACHVCTPGTVRLVNGRVELCHNGRWGTVCDDSWDNTDASVVCRQLGLETNGTALSSAYFGQGNGSIFLANVSCNEAEMFFENCTHDFDILSYNCSHSKDAGVMCLSCIDGSIRLVGGTNSKEGRVEVCSGGMWGTVCDDYWDNTDASVVCRQLGYHSGTAFGSAYFGQGTGSIVMDNVHCNGTESLLKNCTHITEHNCNHNEDAGVKCVLCADESIRLVNGSHDWEGRVEVCVSGSWGTVCDNNWDSNDAAAVCRQLGWGSSGSALLNAYFGQGDGSIHLDNVHCFGTEQLLTNCRNSTTHNCGNSKDAGVACHVCTPGTVRLVNGSNSIEGRVELCHNGRWGTVCDDSWDNTDASVVCRQLGYGPGTAFYDAYFGQGNGSVVIDDVDCNGSESYLTNCTHTTEHNCNDKEVAGVRCSFINVSANPASNQLSSIVVPVAITVLLMLLAVFGVGLFVACFIIKRRNRKQLTRRIESNSSFFSRSNKENIYASSSNRKFEISSEYMIQLSSCIIPGSSISMQETAGQGEFGIVYRGVMTYL
;
A
#
# COMPACT_ATOMS: atom_id res chain seq x y z
N MET A 1 -9.50 -16.59 -8.97
CA MET A 1 -9.66 -17.99 -9.49
C MET A 1 -11.00 -18.59 -9.05
N GLN A 2 -11.53 -19.61 -9.77
CA GLN A 2 -12.76 -20.30 -9.40
C GLN A 2 -12.66 -21.83 -9.57
N ILE A 3 -13.05 -22.62 -8.55
CA ILE A 3 -13.16 -24.08 -8.64
C ILE A 3 -14.55 -24.54 -8.22
N SER A 4 -15.05 -25.56 -8.94
CA SER A 4 -16.31 -26.25 -8.65
C SER A 4 -16.07 -27.48 -7.76
N LEU A 5 -16.63 -27.50 -6.55
CA LEU A 5 -16.49 -28.60 -5.59
C LEU A 5 -17.60 -29.66 -5.74
N LYS A 6 -17.21 -30.93 -5.84
CA LYS A 6 -18.12 -32.08 -5.67
C LYS A 6 -18.21 -32.48 -4.20
N ALA A 7 -19.36 -33.02 -3.79
CA ALA A 7 -19.53 -33.51 -2.41
C ALA A 7 -18.45 -34.56 -2.06
N GLY A 8 -17.80 -34.39 -0.90
CA GLY A 8 -16.74 -35.28 -0.40
C GLY A 8 -15.36 -35.08 -1.05
N GLN A 9 -15.19 -34.13 -1.97
CA GLN A 9 -13.91 -33.82 -2.60
C GLN A 9 -13.10 -32.84 -1.74
N SER A 10 -11.88 -33.23 -1.34
CA SER A 10 -10.90 -32.31 -0.75
C SER A 10 -10.05 -31.66 -1.83
N ILE A 11 -9.78 -30.36 -1.68
CA ILE A 11 -8.87 -29.62 -2.56
C ILE A 11 -7.90 -28.82 -1.71
N THR A 12 -6.66 -28.69 -2.18
CA THR A 12 -5.65 -27.80 -1.59
C THR A 12 -5.40 -26.66 -2.56
N ILE A 13 -5.48 -25.43 -2.07
CA ILE A 13 -5.26 -24.21 -2.85
C ILE A 13 -4.05 -23.50 -2.24
N GLN A 14 -3.10 -23.11 -3.09
CA GLN A 14 -2.02 -22.20 -2.69
C GLN A 14 -2.45 -20.79 -3.08
N LEU A 15 -2.45 -19.87 -2.11
CA LEU A 15 -2.80 -18.46 -2.30
C LEU A 15 -1.55 -17.61 -2.13
N GLN A 16 -1.30 -16.70 -3.07
CA GLN A 16 -0.31 -15.64 -2.95
C GLN A 16 -0.87 -14.46 -2.12
N TYR A 17 0.00 -13.54 -1.70
CA TYR A 17 -0.42 -12.35 -0.94
C TYR A 17 -1.47 -11.53 -1.73
N LEU A 18 -2.62 -11.24 -1.09
CA LEU A 18 -3.81 -10.57 -1.66
C LEU A 18 -4.55 -11.34 -2.78
N GLU A 19 -4.19 -12.58 -3.05
CA GLU A 19 -4.90 -13.40 -4.04
C GLU A 19 -6.28 -13.85 -3.54
N THR A 20 -7.32 -13.64 -4.36
CA THR A 20 -8.70 -14.00 -4.04
C THR A 20 -9.16 -15.24 -4.81
N PHE A 21 -9.83 -16.14 -4.10
CA PHE A 21 -10.29 -17.42 -4.63
C PHE A 21 -11.79 -17.65 -4.38
N LEU A 22 -12.54 -18.02 -5.42
CA LEU A 22 -13.98 -18.24 -5.37
C LEU A 22 -14.32 -19.74 -5.44
N LEU A 23 -14.91 -20.26 -4.36
CA LEU A 23 -15.42 -21.63 -4.32
C LEU A 23 -16.87 -21.67 -4.78
N LYS A 24 -17.19 -22.48 -5.80
CA LYS A 24 -18.57 -22.72 -6.26
C LYS A 24 -18.94 -24.20 -6.14
N PRO A 25 -20.23 -24.52 -5.93
CA PRO A 25 -20.69 -25.90 -6.00
C PRO A 25 -20.60 -26.42 -7.44
N ALA A 26 -20.18 -27.67 -7.63
CA ALA A 26 -20.12 -28.31 -8.95
C ALA A 26 -21.51 -28.64 -9.55
N VAL A 27 -22.55 -28.65 -8.72
CA VAL A 27 -23.94 -28.83 -9.14
C VAL A 27 -24.66 -27.50 -8.97
N GLU A 28 -25.37 -27.05 -10.00
CA GLU A 28 -26.15 -25.82 -9.97
C GLU A 28 -27.18 -25.89 -8.82
N LYS A 29 -27.19 -24.87 -7.94
CA LYS A 29 -27.98 -24.79 -6.70
C LYS A 29 -27.58 -25.74 -5.56
N ALA A 30 -26.44 -26.44 -5.64
CA ALA A 30 -25.93 -27.16 -4.46
C ALA A 30 -25.37 -26.17 -3.42
N ASP A 31 -25.46 -26.56 -2.15
CA ASP A 31 -25.04 -25.76 -1.00
C ASP A 31 -23.64 -26.17 -0.53
N LEU A 32 -22.73 -25.22 -0.36
CA LEU A 32 -21.38 -25.44 0.17
C LEU A 32 -21.30 -25.31 1.69
N THR A 33 -22.41 -25.04 2.37
CA THR A 33 -22.46 -24.93 3.84
C THR A 33 -21.92 -26.21 4.48
N GLY A 34 -21.05 -26.06 5.49
CA GLY A 34 -20.38 -27.19 6.16
C GLY A 34 -19.04 -27.62 5.55
N THR A 35 -18.58 -26.97 4.47
CA THR A 35 -17.24 -27.22 3.90
C THR A 35 -16.16 -26.78 4.88
N LYS A 36 -15.29 -27.71 5.29
CA LYS A 36 -14.14 -27.42 6.15
C LYS A 36 -13.02 -26.77 5.33
N LEU A 37 -12.53 -25.63 5.81
CA LEU A 37 -11.38 -24.93 5.23
C LEU A 37 -10.24 -24.92 6.26
N GLU A 38 -9.05 -25.33 5.83
CA GLU A 38 -7.83 -25.32 6.64
C GLU A 38 -6.76 -24.52 5.89
N SER A 39 -6.06 -23.64 6.60
CA SER A 39 -4.99 -22.80 6.03
C SER A 39 -3.79 -22.78 6.97
N ASN A 40 -2.59 -22.79 6.40
CA ASN A 40 -1.33 -22.67 7.13
C ASN A 40 -0.97 -21.21 7.48
N ASN A 41 -1.66 -20.24 6.88
CA ASN A 41 -1.53 -18.81 7.14
C ASN A 41 -2.92 -18.17 7.34
N PRO A 42 -3.03 -17.02 8.02
CA PRO A 42 -4.31 -16.31 8.15
C PRO A 42 -4.92 -15.98 6.79
N ILE A 43 -6.19 -16.31 6.60
CA ILE A 43 -6.97 -15.98 5.40
C ILE A 43 -8.32 -15.39 5.80
N SER A 44 -8.86 -14.49 4.98
CA SER A 44 -10.24 -14.03 5.09
C SER A 44 -11.14 -14.89 4.21
N VAL A 45 -12.19 -15.46 4.79
CA VAL A 45 -13.19 -16.26 4.07
C VAL A 45 -14.48 -15.45 4.00
N TYR A 46 -15.07 -15.34 2.82
CA TYR A 46 -16.36 -14.70 2.62
C TYR A 46 -17.35 -15.72 2.03
N SER A 47 -18.58 -15.71 2.51
CA SER A 47 -19.65 -16.53 1.93
C SER A 47 -20.52 -15.67 1.02
N ALA A 48 -21.16 -16.28 0.03
CA ALA A 48 -22.14 -15.58 -0.83
C ALA A 48 -23.27 -16.53 -1.21
N HIS A 49 -24.47 -15.99 -1.44
CA HIS A 49 -25.64 -16.77 -1.84
C HIS A 49 -25.90 -16.64 -3.35
N SER A 50 -26.31 -17.72 -4.02
CA SER A 50 -26.74 -17.65 -5.43
C SER A 50 -28.16 -17.08 -5.53
N CYS A 51 -28.38 -16.12 -6.44
CA CYS A 51 -29.68 -15.48 -6.64
C CYS A 51 -30.76 -16.47 -7.12
N VAL A 52 -31.73 -16.74 -6.26
CA VAL A 52 -32.96 -17.42 -6.67
C VAL A 52 -33.97 -16.33 -7.07
N VAL A 53 -34.24 -16.24 -8.38
CA VAL A 53 -35.22 -15.38 -9.09
C VAL A 53 -34.73 -14.01 -9.61
N ARG A 54 -34.93 -13.81 -10.92
CA ARG A 54 -34.57 -12.65 -11.75
C ARG A 54 -35.19 -11.34 -11.23
N GLN A 55 -34.35 -10.38 -10.79
CA GLN A 55 -34.38 -8.94 -11.13
C GLN A 55 -33.57 -8.09 -10.11
N PHE A 56 -32.63 -7.32 -10.66
CA PHE A 56 -32.06 -6.03 -10.22
C PHE A 56 -31.18 -5.85 -8.96
N ALA A 57 -30.69 -6.90 -8.30
CA ALA A 57 -29.39 -6.88 -7.58
C ALA A 57 -29.02 -8.27 -7.05
N CYS A 58 -27.77 -8.68 -7.25
CA CYS A 58 -27.13 -9.81 -6.57
C CYS A 58 -25.88 -9.24 -5.89
N ALA A 59 -25.86 -9.20 -4.55
CA ALA A 59 -24.66 -8.82 -3.82
C ALA A 59 -23.64 -9.97 -3.94
N PHE A 60 -22.55 -9.75 -4.66
CA PHE A 60 -21.50 -10.76 -4.85
C PHE A 60 -20.47 -10.79 -3.71
N ALA A 61 -20.53 -9.82 -2.77
CA ALA A 61 -19.74 -9.83 -1.54
C ALA A 61 -20.70 -10.10 -0.36
N GLY A 62 -20.81 -11.36 0.04
CA GLY A 62 -21.48 -11.69 1.29
C GLY A 62 -20.51 -11.70 2.47
N GLU A 63 -21.03 -12.06 3.63
CA GLU A 63 -20.39 -11.78 4.90
C GLU A 63 -19.12 -12.59 5.14
N GLN A 64 -18.18 -11.95 5.84
CA GLN A 64 -16.96 -12.59 6.29
C GLN A 64 -17.32 -13.71 7.28
N ILE A 65 -16.88 -14.92 6.98
CA ILE A 65 -17.09 -16.07 7.85
C ILE A 65 -15.96 -16.10 8.89
N PRO A 66 -16.31 -16.04 10.20
CA PRO A 66 -15.30 -16.10 11.24
C PRO A 66 -14.66 -17.50 11.33
N PRO A 67 -13.38 -17.61 11.73
CA PRO A 67 -12.72 -18.89 11.93
C PRO A 67 -13.43 -19.70 13.03
N VAL A 68 -13.35 -21.04 12.97
CA VAL A 68 -14.01 -21.95 13.94
C VAL A 68 -13.66 -21.62 15.40
N ALA A 69 -12.47 -21.06 15.64
CA ALA A 69 -12.01 -20.64 16.97
C ALA A 69 -12.82 -19.50 17.60
N SER A 70 -13.55 -18.69 16.81
CA SER A 70 -14.41 -17.61 17.32
C SER A 70 -15.90 -17.94 17.26
N TRP A 71 -16.25 -19.20 16.99
CA TRP A 71 -17.63 -19.67 17.11
C TRP A 71 -18.03 -19.76 18.58
N GLY A 72 -19.33 -19.78 18.86
CA GLY A 72 -19.83 -19.76 20.24
C GLY A 72 -20.94 -20.75 20.50
N ASN A 73 -21.44 -20.72 21.74
CA ASN A 73 -22.39 -21.71 22.23
C ASN A 73 -23.78 -21.15 22.50
N GLU A 74 -23.94 -19.84 22.58
CA GLU A 74 -25.20 -19.19 22.95
C GLU A 74 -25.42 -17.99 22.04
N PHE A 75 -26.63 -17.84 21.51
CA PHE A 75 -26.97 -16.84 20.50
C PHE A 75 -28.40 -16.34 20.71
N LEU A 76 -28.60 -15.05 20.50
CA LEU A 76 -29.92 -14.47 20.34
C LEU A 76 -30.11 -14.10 18.87
N VAL A 77 -31.16 -14.63 18.26
CA VAL A 77 -31.51 -14.42 16.86
C VAL A 77 -32.76 -13.53 16.80
N PRO A 78 -32.65 -12.28 16.31
CA PRO A 78 -33.78 -11.36 16.24
C PRO A 78 -34.77 -11.76 15.14
N SER A 79 -35.97 -11.18 15.14
CA SER A 79 -36.93 -11.39 14.04
C SER A 79 -36.67 -10.45 12.85
N PHE A 80 -36.96 -10.89 11.63
CA PHE A 80 -37.00 -10.00 10.46
C PHE A 80 -38.39 -9.36 10.32
N PHE A 81 -38.46 -8.02 10.32
CA PHE A 81 -39.71 -7.26 10.18
C PHE A 81 -39.66 -6.36 8.94
N PHE A 82 -40.52 -6.59 7.94
CA PHE A 82 -40.64 -5.74 6.76
C PHE A 82 -42.11 -5.45 6.41
N PHE A 83 -42.43 -4.19 6.10
CA PHE A 83 -43.80 -3.69 5.94
C PHE A 83 -44.60 -4.30 4.77
N PHE A 84 -43.97 -5.06 3.86
CA PHE A 84 -44.61 -5.44 2.58
C PHE A 84 -44.37 -6.87 2.06
N ARG A 85 -43.69 -7.78 2.78
CA ARG A 85 -43.43 -9.16 2.31
C ARG A 85 -43.51 -10.21 3.42
N GLN A 86 -43.61 -11.49 3.04
CA GLN A 86 -43.88 -12.61 3.95
C GLN A 86 -42.96 -12.60 5.17
N PRO A 87 -43.51 -12.59 6.40
CA PRO A 87 -42.70 -12.61 7.61
C PRO A 87 -41.98 -13.95 7.76
N GLY A 88 -40.73 -13.92 8.21
CA GLY A 88 -39.96 -15.12 8.55
C GLY A 88 -38.52 -15.12 8.06
N TYR A 89 -37.73 -16.05 8.60
CA TYR A 89 -36.33 -16.26 8.28
C TYR A 89 -35.96 -17.75 8.36
N ILE A 90 -34.88 -18.14 7.69
CA ILE A 90 -34.29 -19.47 7.79
C ILE A 90 -33.08 -19.37 8.70
N LEU A 91 -33.10 -20.15 9.78
CA LEU A 91 -31.99 -20.32 10.71
C LEU A 91 -31.09 -21.45 10.21
N LYS A 92 -29.83 -21.15 9.88
CA LYS A 92 -28.79 -22.12 9.54
C LYS A 92 -27.80 -22.29 10.69
N LEU A 93 -27.58 -23.53 11.10
CA LEU A 93 -26.71 -23.90 12.23
C LEU A 93 -25.62 -24.86 11.73
N ILE A 94 -24.36 -24.61 12.09
CA ILE A 94 -23.22 -25.44 11.68
C ILE A 94 -22.44 -25.91 12.92
N GLY A 95 -22.26 -27.22 13.06
CA GLY A 95 -21.53 -27.81 14.19
C GLY A 95 -20.00 -27.79 13.98
N SER A 96 -19.24 -27.34 14.99
CA SER A 96 -17.77 -27.45 14.97
C SER A 96 -17.25 -28.84 15.37
N GLN A 97 -18.08 -29.66 16.01
CA GLN A 97 -17.71 -30.97 16.55
C GLN A 97 -18.83 -32.00 16.36
N ALA A 98 -18.45 -33.28 16.32
CA ALA A 98 -19.39 -34.39 16.31
C ALA A 98 -20.22 -34.45 17.61
N ASN A 99 -21.49 -34.82 17.50
CA ASN A 99 -22.44 -34.94 18.61
C ASN A 99 -22.70 -33.64 19.37
N THR A 100 -22.67 -32.50 18.67
CA THR A 100 -23.03 -31.19 19.26
C THR A 100 -24.55 -31.12 19.44
N ASN A 101 -25.03 -31.14 20.68
CA ASN A 101 -26.46 -30.96 20.95
C ASN A 101 -26.80 -29.46 20.91
N VAL A 102 -27.79 -29.09 20.10
CA VAL A 102 -28.27 -27.72 19.92
C VAL A 102 -29.73 -27.64 20.34
N ASN A 103 -30.05 -26.65 21.18
CA ASN A 103 -31.39 -26.33 21.65
C ASN A 103 -31.80 -24.98 21.08
N VAL A 104 -32.95 -24.93 20.41
CA VAL A 104 -33.54 -23.69 19.90
C VAL A 104 -34.85 -23.42 20.63
N LEU A 105 -34.97 -22.22 21.20
CA LEU A 105 -36.12 -21.74 21.97
C LEU A 105 -36.68 -20.48 21.31
N CYS A 106 -37.94 -20.48 20.88
CA CYS A 106 -38.58 -19.29 20.29
C CYS A 106 -39.86 -18.93 21.05
N ASP A 107 -40.21 -17.64 21.10
CA ASP A 107 -41.18 -17.07 22.06
C ASP A 107 -42.67 -17.38 21.77
N GLU A 108 -43.03 -17.99 20.63
CA GLU A 108 -44.41 -18.45 20.40
C GLU A 108 -44.70 -19.78 21.11
N GLY A 109 -44.92 -19.72 22.42
CA GLY A 109 -45.54 -20.82 23.18
C GLY A 109 -44.60 -21.94 23.63
N ASN A 110 -43.33 -21.64 23.94
CA ASN A 110 -42.36 -22.63 24.44
C ASN A 110 -42.07 -23.78 23.46
N SER A 111 -42.17 -23.56 22.15
CA SER A 111 -41.71 -24.54 21.16
C SER A 111 -40.18 -24.62 21.18
N SER A 112 -39.67 -25.45 22.07
CA SER A 112 -38.26 -25.83 22.16
C SER A 112 -38.02 -27.08 21.33
N TYR A 113 -36.99 -27.11 20.50
CA TYR A 113 -36.53 -28.36 19.90
C TYR A 113 -35.02 -28.51 20.08
N SER A 114 -34.63 -29.75 20.35
CA SER A 114 -33.25 -30.17 20.56
C SER A 114 -32.83 -31.13 19.48
N LEU A 115 -31.62 -30.99 18.96
CA LEU A 115 -31.08 -31.86 17.91
C LEU A 115 -29.57 -32.04 18.09
N SER A 116 -29.03 -33.11 17.52
CA SER A 116 -27.58 -33.37 17.52
C SER A 116 -27.01 -33.11 16.12
N LEU A 117 -26.01 -32.24 16.04
CA LEU A 117 -25.20 -32.00 14.85
C LEU A 117 -23.93 -32.84 14.87
N GLN A 118 -23.48 -33.26 13.69
CA GLN A 118 -22.14 -33.80 13.48
C GLN A 118 -21.17 -32.68 13.12
N GLU A 119 -19.85 -32.93 13.13
CA GLU A 119 -18.84 -31.96 12.70
C GLU A 119 -19.08 -31.56 11.22
N GLY A 120 -19.16 -30.26 10.95
CA GLY A 120 -19.51 -29.71 9.64
C GLY A 120 -20.97 -29.95 9.23
N GLY A 121 -21.78 -30.60 10.09
CA GLY A 121 -23.19 -30.86 9.85
C GLY A 121 -24.00 -29.55 9.89
N VAL A 122 -24.93 -29.42 8.94
CA VAL A 122 -25.76 -28.23 8.77
C VAL A 122 -27.21 -28.57 9.05
N LEU A 123 -27.86 -27.76 9.88
CA LEU A 123 -29.33 -27.75 9.98
C LEU A 123 -29.86 -26.43 9.42
N SER A 124 -30.92 -26.50 8.64
CA SER A 124 -31.72 -25.34 8.24
C SER A 124 -33.13 -25.48 8.79
N GLN A 125 -33.58 -24.53 9.60
CA GLN A 125 -34.95 -24.47 10.10
C GLN A 125 -35.62 -23.17 9.67
N THR A 126 -36.78 -23.27 9.02
CA THR A 126 -37.59 -22.10 8.67
C THR A 126 -38.43 -21.67 9.88
N ILE A 127 -38.34 -20.39 10.25
CA ILE A 127 -39.15 -19.70 11.24
C ILE A 127 -40.11 -18.79 10.47
N LEU A 128 -41.41 -19.09 10.50
CA LEU A 128 -42.43 -18.44 9.67
C LEU A 128 -43.18 -17.29 10.36
N SER A 129 -42.77 -16.92 11.57
CA SER A 129 -43.36 -15.83 12.36
C SER A 129 -42.31 -14.77 12.71
N GLN A 130 -42.76 -13.57 13.08
CA GLN A 130 -41.90 -12.44 13.47
C GLN A 130 -41.45 -12.61 14.93
N ILE A 131 -40.86 -13.76 15.23
CA ILE A 131 -40.42 -14.12 16.59
C ILE A 131 -38.91 -14.17 16.65
N SER A 132 -38.36 -13.75 17.78
CA SER A 132 -36.94 -13.92 18.09
C SER A 132 -36.72 -15.30 18.70
N CYS A 133 -35.54 -15.89 18.50
CA CYS A 133 -35.17 -17.19 19.03
C CYS A 133 -33.85 -17.14 19.80
N TYR A 134 -33.73 -17.95 20.85
CA TYR A 134 -32.49 -18.22 21.56
C TYR A 134 -31.95 -19.59 21.14
N VAL A 135 -30.68 -19.64 20.77
CA VAL A 135 -29.99 -20.86 20.37
C VAL A 135 -28.89 -21.13 21.38
N SER A 136 -28.84 -22.35 21.92
CA SER A 136 -27.74 -22.81 22.78
C SER A 136 -27.20 -24.16 22.33
N SER A 137 -25.92 -24.43 22.56
CA SER A 137 -25.28 -25.68 22.16
C SER A 137 -24.21 -26.18 23.14
N THR A 138 -23.98 -27.50 23.15
CA THR A 138 -22.96 -28.13 24.01
C THR A 138 -21.53 -27.91 23.54
N SER A 139 -21.33 -27.62 22.25
CA SER A 139 -20.04 -27.29 21.62
C SER A 139 -20.23 -26.07 20.69
N PRO A 140 -19.17 -25.30 20.39
CA PRO A 140 -19.28 -24.10 19.56
C PRO A 140 -19.92 -24.36 18.19
N ILE A 141 -20.85 -23.52 17.77
CA ILE A 141 -21.53 -23.57 16.48
C ILE A 141 -21.45 -22.22 15.77
N LEU A 142 -21.63 -22.21 14.45
CA LEU A 142 -21.92 -20.99 13.69
C LEU A 142 -23.43 -20.88 13.50
N VAL A 143 -23.97 -19.69 13.72
CA VAL A 143 -25.39 -19.38 13.52
C VAL A 143 -25.51 -18.33 12.42
N ALA A 144 -26.31 -18.63 11.40
CA ALA A 144 -26.62 -17.71 10.32
C ALA A 144 -28.13 -17.58 10.15
N GLN A 145 -28.60 -16.38 9.88
CA GLN A 145 -30.00 -16.05 9.65
C GLN A 145 -30.16 -15.59 8.20
N LEU A 146 -31.11 -16.18 7.47
CA LEU A 146 -31.39 -15.82 6.07
C LEU A 146 -32.83 -15.30 5.97
N SER A 147 -33.03 -14.12 5.41
CA SER A 147 -34.38 -13.57 5.22
C SER A 147 -35.19 -14.44 4.24
N VAL A 148 -36.48 -14.68 4.53
CA VAL A 148 -37.39 -15.39 3.60
C VAL A 148 -37.95 -14.43 2.53
N ALA A 149 -38.01 -13.13 2.84
CA ALA A 149 -38.59 -12.09 1.97
C ALA A 149 -37.57 -11.31 1.14
N GLU A 150 -36.36 -11.16 1.67
CA GLU A 150 -35.25 -10.39 1.10
C GLU A 150 -34.03 -11.30 0.84
N ARG A 151 -33.05 -10.81 0.09
CA ARG A 151 -31.92 -11.62 -0.40
C ARG A 151 -30.68 -11.46 0.49
N ASP A 152 -30.90 -11.42 1.80
CA ASP A 152 -29.88 -11.11 2.80
C ASP A 152 -29.61 -12.31 3.73
N MET A 153 -28.33 -12.52 4.02
CA MET A 153 -27.82 -13.48 4.99
C MET A 153 -27.05 -12.70 6.05
N THR A 154 -27.23 -13.08 7.32
CA THR A 154 -26.63 -12.46 8.49
C THR A 154 -26.01 -13.51 9.41
N ILE A 155 -24.70 -13.46 9.63
CA ILE A 155 -24.00 -14.24 10.65
C ILE A 155 -24.33 -13.63 12.00
N ILE A 156 -24.93 -14.43 12.87
CA ILE A 156 -25.31 -14.00 14.21
C ILE A 156 -24.12 -14.22 15.13
N PRO A 157 -23.54 -13.18 15.74
CA PRO A 157 -22.46 -13.34 16.68
C PRO A 157 -22.96 -14.05 17.96
N PRO A 158 -22.11 -14.84 18.62
CA PRO A 158 -22.46 -15.45 19.90
C PRO A 158 -22.56 -14.42 21.02
N LEU A 159 -23.37 -14.71 22.03
CA LEU A 159 -23.67 -13.82 23.16
C LEU A 159 -22.44 -13.28 23.88
N HIS A 160 -21.36 -14.06 23.96
CA HIS A 160 -20.11 -13.62 24.59
C HIS A 160 -19.35 -12.56 23.77
N GLN A 161 -19.68 -12.35 22.49
CA GLN A 161 -19.12 -11.30 21.64
C GLN A 161 -19.92 -10.00 21.70
N TYR A 162 -21.02 -9.96 22.46
CA TYR A 162 -21.78 -8.74 22.64
C TYR A 162 -20.95 -7.81 23.53
N ALA A 163 -20.58 -6.67 22.97
CA ALA A 163 -19.90 -5.64 23.74
C ALA A 163 -20.88 -5.06 24.78
N SER A 164 -20.36 -4.65 25.94
CA SER A 164 -21.13 -3.78 26.86
C SER A 164 -21.52 -2.47 26.18
N ASN A 165 -20.86 -2.17 25.07
CA ASN A 165 -20.56 -0.83 24.69
C ASN A 165 -20.49 -0.78 23.12
N VAL A 166 -21.19 0.10 22.36
CA VAL A 166 -21.03 0.37 20.90
C VAL A 166 -21.24 1.87 20.52
N THR A 167 -20.26 2.53 19.88
CA THR A 167 -20.44 3.81 19.14
C THR A 167 -20.40 3.56 17.64
N SER A 168 -21.33 4.16 16.88
CA SER A 168 -21.30 4.10 15.40
C SER A 168 -21.32 5.48 14.78
N PHE A 169 -20.40 5.71 13.84
CA PHE A 169 -20.55 6.70 12.80
C PHE A 169 -21.08 5.99 11.56
N SER A 170 -22.25 6.39 11.05
CA SER A 170 -22.56 6.18 9.65
C SER A 170 -23.34 7.34 9.06
N ASP A 171 -22.94 7.74 7.86
CA ASP A 171 -23.79 8.44 6.91
C ASP A 171 -24.84 7.44 6.40
N LEU A 172 -25.95 7.30 7.12
CA LEU A 172 -27.09 6.52 6.66
C LEU A 172 -27.74 7.23 5.46
N PHE A 173 -27.54 6.69 4.26
CA PHE A 173 -28.16 7.20 3.05
C PHE A 173 -29.62 6.74 2.93
N GLY A 174 -30.58 7.68 3.01
CA GLY A 174 -31.99 7.44 2.68
C GLY A 174 -32.79 6.56 3.65
N ASP A 175 -33.93 6.00 3.18
CA ASP A 175 -34.89 5.17 3.93
C ASP A 175 -34.29 3.83 4.44
N SER A 176 -33.30 3.87 5.34
CA SER A 176 -32.70 2.69 5.97
C SER A 176 -33.46 2.31 7.27
N VAL A 177 -33.60 1.01 7.56
CA VAL A 177 -34.31 0.51 8.75
C VAL A 177 -33.29 -0.07 9.75
N VAL A 178 -33.23 0.49 10.96
CA VAL A 178 -32.31 0.03 12.01
C VAL A 178 -33.01 -1.00 12.90
N HIS A 179 -32.42 -2.18 13.07
CA HIS A 179 -32.89 -3.22 13.99
C HIS A 179 -31.98 -3.29 15.23
N LEU A 180 -32.50 -2.87 16.37
CA LEU A 180 -31.71 -2.73 17.58
C LEU A 180 -31.86 -3.94 18.51
N VAL A 181 -30.89 -4.85 18.54
CA VAL A 181 -30.89 -6.03 19.43
C VAL A 181 -30.26 -5.68 20.79
N VAL A 182 -31.05 -5.11 21.69
CA VAL A 182 -30.57 -4.79 23.06
C VAL A 182 -30.84 -5.96 24.01
N LEU A 183 -29.80 -6.61 24.55
CA LEU A 183 -29.95 -7.52 25.69
C LEU A 183 -29.97 -6.67 26.97
N ALA A 184 -31.16 -6.28 27.40
CA ALA A 184 -31.34 -5.64 28.70
C ALA A 184 -31.84 -6.65 29.74
N ALA A 185 -31.22 -6.63 30.92
CA ALA A 185 -31.52 -7.55 32.01
C ALA A 185 -32.81 -7.17 32.76
N ASP A 186 -33.25 -5.91 32.72
CA ASP A 186 -34.54 -5.49 33.30
C ASP A 186 -35.06 -4.14 32.74
N ASP A 187 -36.37 -4.09 32.52
CA ASP A 187 -37.24 -2.94 32.21
C ASP A 187 -36.88 -2.02 31.02
N SER A 188 -37.73 -2.06 29.98
CA SER A 188 -37.62 -1.25 28.75
C SER A 188 -37.66 0.26 28.97
N SER A 189 -38.02 0.70 30.18
CA SER A 189 -38.21 2.10 30.55
C SER A 189 -36.90 2.91 30.64
N GLN A 190 -35.76 2.26 30.49
CA GLN A 190 -34.44 2.84 30.74
C GLN A 190 -33.55 2.92 29.50
N ILE A 191 -34.00 2.46 28.33
CA ILE A 191 -33.19 2.56 27.11
C ILE A 191 -33.60 3.80 26.33
N ARG A 192 -32.64 4.66 25.97
CA ARG A 192 -32.87 5.85 25.14
C ARG A 192 -32.11 5.77 23.82
N LEU A 193 -32.71 6.27 22.75
CA LEU A 193 -32.10 6.43 21.44
C LEU A 193 -32.15 7.92 21.04
N ASN A 194 -31.01 8.56 20.79
CA ASN A 194 -30.84 10.01 20.64
C ASN A 194 -31.55 10.81 21.76
N GLY A 195 -31.41 10.35 23.01
CA GLY A 195 -32.06 10.94 24.18
C GLY A 195 -33.56 10.62 24.34
N THR A 196 -34.19 10.01 23.32
CA THR A 196 -35.61 9.64 23.33
C THR A 196 -35.79 8.27 23.97
N LEU A 197 -36.64 8.17 25.00
CA LEU A 197 -36.96 6.89 25.63
C LEU A 197 -37.59 5.94 24.61
N LEU A 198 -37.10 4.70 24.53
CA LEU A 198 -37.80 3.67 23.78
C LEU A 198 -39.18 3.48 24.43
N PRO A 199 -40.28 3.48 23.66
CA PRO A 199 -41.61 3.40 24.23
C PRO A 199 -41.76 2.14 25.07
N SER A 200 -42.37 2.29 26.26
CA SER A 200 -42.69 1.14 27.12
C SER A 200 -43.61 0.17 26.37
N LEU A 201 -43.56 -1.09 26.79
CA LEU A 201 -44.28 -2.32 26.35
C LEU A 201 -45.80 -2.22 26.01
N THR A 202 -46.38 -1.03 25.90
CA THR A 202 -47.81 -0.74 25.75
C THR A 202 -48.17 0.19 24.58
N SER A 203 -47.22 0.73 23.80
CA SER A 203 -47.59 1.58 22.64
C SER A 203 -48.02 0.74 21.45
N SER A 204 -49.31 0.75 21.14
CA SER A 204 -49.91 0.10 19.97
C SER A 204 -49.60 0.82 18.64
N SER A 205 -48.46 1.50 18.53
CA SER A 205 -47.99 2.04 17.25
C SER A 205 -47.37 0.91 16.44
N TRP A 206 -47.82 0.76 15.19
CA TRP A 206 -47.46 -0.32 14.26
C TRP A 206 -45.96 -0.37 13.88
N GLU A 207 -45.13 0.48 14.47
CA GLU A 207 -43.73 0.73 14.11
C GLU A 207 -42.72 0.09 15.06
N TYR A 208 -43.11 -0.40 16.25
CA TYR A 208 -42.17 -0.89 17.26
C TYR A 208 -42.67 -2.17 17.95
N TYR A 209 -41.85 -3.23 17.95
CA TYR A 209 -42.17 -4.50 18.64
C TYR A 209 -41.01 -4.97 19.52
N SER A 210 -41.32 -5.54 20.68
CA SER A 210 -40.34 -6.18 21.56
C SER A 210 -40.74 -7.61 21.92
N THR A 211 -39.77 -8.52 22.01
CA THR A 211 -39.95 -9.94 22.36
C THR A 211 -39.07 -10.28 23.57
N PHE A 212 -39.48 -11.20 24.44
CA PHE A 212 -38.68 -11.59 25.62
C PHE A 212 -38.28 -13.05 25.52
N VAL A 213 -36.99 -13.34 25.31
CA VAL A 213 -36.51 -14.70 25.05
C VAL A 213 -35.39 -15.05 26.02
N ASN A 214 -35.59 -16.14 26.77
CA ASN A 214 -34.62 -16.71 27.71
C ASN A 214 -34.02 -15.68 28.71
N GLY A 215 -34.85 -14.80 29.27
CA GLY A 215 -34.40 -13.80 30.24
C GLY A 215 -33.94 -12.47 29.63
N CYS A 216 -33.97 -12.32 28.31
CA CYS A 216 -33.50 -11.12 27.61
C CYS A 216 -34.62 -10.47 26.78
N TYR A 217 -34.72 -9.14 26.80
CA TYR A 217 -35.56 -8.40 25.86
C TYR A 217 -34.89 -8.29 24.48
N VAL A 218 -35.69 -8.19 23.41
CA VAL A 218 -35.24 -7.98 22.02
C VAL A 218 -36.14 -6.93 21.39
N TYR A 219 -35.59 -5.82 20.88
CA TYR A 219 -36.37 -4.75 20.24
C TYR A 219 -36.23 -4.84 18.71
N ASN A 220 -37.34 -4.66 17.98
CA ASN A 220 -37.39 -4.77 16.53
C ASN A 220 -38.02 -3.51 15.91
N GLY A 221 -37.35 -2.88 14.93
CA GLY A 221 -37.98 -1.99 13.94
C GLY A 221 -37.85 -0.46 14.09
N TYR A 222 -36.71 0.13 14.42
CA TYR A 222 -36.57 1.59 14.44
C TYR A 222 -36.23 2.16 13.05
N LYS A 223 -37.14 2.94 12.45
CA LYS A 223 -36.84 3.68 11.20
C LYS A 223 -36.21 5.03 11.54
N LEU A 224 -34.97 5.26 11.08
CA LEU A 224 -34.29 6.55 11.23
C LEU A 224 -34.42 7.36 9.93
N PHE A 225 -34.77 8.64 10.03
CA PHE A 225 -34.85 9.54 8.89
C PHE A 225 -33.76 10.62 8.98
N GLY A 226 -32.88 10.70 7.99
CA GLY A 226 -31.90 11.79 7.81
C GLY A 226 -30.44 11.43 8.13
N TYR A 227 -29.54 12.32 7.72
CA TYR A 227 -28.09 12.25 7.96
C TYR A 227 -27.78 12.65 9.42
N GLY A 228 -27.12 11.79 10.21
CA GLY A 228 -26.70 12.13 11.58
C GLY A 228 -26.33 10.92 12.47
N GLU A 229 -25.63 11.20 13.57
CA GLU A 229 -25.16 10.20 14.55
C GLU A 229 -26.33 9.60 15.37
N VAL A 230 -26.21 8.32 15.73
CA VAL A 230 -27.20 7.56 16.51
C VAL A 230 -26.59 7.15 17.84
N THR A 231 -27.10 7.70 18.94
CA THR A 231 -26.68 7.46 20.32
C THR A 231 -27.69 6.55 21.02
N ILE A 232 -27.23 5.47 21.66
CA ILE A 232 -28.06 4.55 22.46
C ILE A 232 -27.56 4.56 23.91
N TRP A 233 -28.47 4.60 24.86
CA TRP A 233 -28.20 4.71 26.30
C TRP A 233 -29.01 3.66 27.07
N SER A 234 -28.39 3.04 28.06
CA SER A 234 -29.08 2.23 29.08
C SER A 234 -28.60 2.65 30.48
N ASN A 235 -29.50 2.59 31.46
CA ASN A 235 -29.16 2.83 32.87
C ASN A 235 -28.62 1.62 33.62
N ASN A 236 -28.61 0.44 33.00
CA ASN A 236 -28.11 -0.76 33.64
C ASN A 236 -26.76 -1.15 33.02
N SER A 237 -25.70 -1.10 33.82
CA SER A 237 -24.33 -1.39 33.37
C SER A 237 -24.09 -2.85 32.99
N ASP A 238 -24.99 -3.75 33.40
CA ASP A 238 -24.93 -5.17 33.05
C ASP A 238 -25.61 -5.48 31.71
N ASP A 239 -26.29 -4.50 31.09
CA ASP A 239 -26.91 -4.66 29.79
C ASP A 239 -25.85 -4.82 28.68
N LYS A 240 -26.13 -5.72 27.73
CA LYS A 240 -25.28 -5.96 26.56
C LYS A 240 -26.03 -5.52 25.30
N ILE A 241 -25.49 -4.56 24.56
CA ILE A 241 -26.23 -3.93 23.46
C ILE A 241 -25.58 -4.31 22.12
N LEU A 242 -26.36 -4.91 21.22
CA LEU A 242 -25.92 -5.18 19.84
C LEU A 242 -26.83 -4.43 18.85
N VAL A 243 -26.22 -3.60 18.00
CA VAL A 243 -26.96 -2.83 16.99
C VAL A 243 -26.79 -3.51 15.64
N MET A 244 -27.90 -3.91 15.01
CA MET A 244 -27.90 -4.47 13.65
C MET A 244 -28.60 -3.50 12.69
N VAL A 245 -27.89 -2.94 11.73
CA VAL A 245 -28.48 -1.98 10.78
C VAL A 245 -28.75 -2.68 9.45
N TYR A 246 -30.00 -2.66 8.98
CA TYR A 246 -30.42 -3.23 7.70
C TYR A 246 -30.85 -2.13 6.72
N GLY A 247 -30.07 -1.92 5.67
CA GLY A 247 -30.42 -1.01 4.56
C GLY A 247 -30.97 -1.78 3.35
N TYR A 248 -31.68 -1.07 2.46
CA TYR A 248 -32.23 -1.63 1.21
C TYR A 248 -31.20 -2.31 0.28
N TYR A 249 -29.89 -2.08 0.48
CA TYR A 249 -28.81 -2.65 -0.34
C TYR A 249 -27.60 -3.15 0.47
N PHE A 250 -27.54 -2.94 1.78
CA PHE A 250 -26.37 -3.24 2.62
C PHE A 250 -26.80 -3.60 4.05
N THR A 251 -26.18 -4.62 4.64
CA THR A 251 -26.29 -4.90 6.08
C THR A 251 -24.99 -4.43 6.75
N TYR A 252 -25.09 -3.61 7.80
CA TYR A 252 -23.94 -3.14 8.58
C TYR A 252 -24.01 -3.71 10.01
N PHE A 253 -22.89 -4.24 10.49
CA PHE A 253 -22.71 -4.60 11.90
C PHE A 253 -21.81 -3.59 12.58
N TYR A 254 -22.23 -3.15 13.76
CA TYR A 254 -21.38 -2.39 14.66
C TYR A 254 -21.19 -3.20 15.95
N SER A 255 -19.95 -3.62 16.21
CA SER A 255 -19.50 -4.01 17.55
C SER A 255 -18.38 -3.06 17.95
N GLY A 256 -18.67 -2.09 18.82
CA GLY A 256 -17.74 -1.03 19.27
C GLY A 256 -17.51 -1.09 20.77
N ASN A 257 -17.18 0.05 21.41
CA ASN A 257 -17.27 0.28 22.87
C ASN A 257 -18.04 1.64 23.10
N ILE A 258 -19.23 1.67 23.72
CA ILE A 258 -19.91 2.77 24.45
C ILE A 258 -18.97 3.21 25.57
N ASP A 259 -19.17 4.42 26.05
CA ASP A 259 -18.75 4.89 27.35
C ASP A 259 -20.04 5.08 28.17
N LEU A 260 -20.31 4.21 29.16
CA LEU A 260 -21.57 4.27 29.92
C LEU A 260 -21.41 5.35 30.98
N LYS A 261 -22.05 6.51 30.80
CA LYS A 261 -22.21 7.50 31.88
C LYS A 261 -23.50 7.22 32.67
N PRO A 262 -23.45 7.05 34.01
CA PRO A 262 -24.62 6.81 34.84
C PRO A 262 -25.63 7.97 34.83
N SER A 263 -26.92 7.67 35.01
CA SER A 263 -28.04 8.66 35.00
C SER A 263 -28.15 9.58 36.21
N GLU A 264 -27.31 9.43 37.21
CA GLU A 264 -27.43 10.21 38.45
C GLU A 264 -26.87 11.63 38.30
N ASP A 265 -25.95 11.86 37.36
CA ASP A 265 -25.26 13.16 37.24
C ASP A 265 -26.16 14.29 36.70
N TYR A 266 -27.28 13.99 36.03
CA TYR A 266 -28.06 15.02 35.33
C TYR A 266 -28.74 16.05 36.26
N ILE A 267 -28.93 15.75 37.56
CA ILE A 267 -29.57 16.69 38.51
C ILE A 267 -28.54 17.69 39.07
N CYS A 268 -27.31 17.25 39.35
CA CYS A 268 -26.24 18.12 39.84
C CYS A 268 -25.48 18.81 38.69
N GLU A 269 -25.50 18.26 37.47
CA GLU A 269 -24.94 18.91 36.26
C GLU A 269 -25.65 20.20 35.86
N LEU A 270 -26.93 20.38 36.24
CA LEU A 270 -27.64 21.67 36.10
C LEU A 270 -27.17 22.74 37.12
N SER A 271 -26.17 22.42 37.96
CA SER A 271 -25.59 23.29 39.00
C SER A 271 -26.63 23.93 39.95
N PRO A 272 -27.50 23.15 40.62
CA PRO A 272 -28.52 23.70 41.50
C PRO A 272 -27.96 24.28 42.82
N CYS A 273 -26.75 23.89 43.24
CA CYS A 273 -26.08 24.39 44.44
C CYS A 273 -25.18 25.60 44.10
N GLN A 274 -25.39 26.74 44.77
CA GLN A 274 -24.69 27.99 44.51
C GLN A 274 -23.50 28.18 45.46
N ASN A 275 -22.60 29.14 45.15
CA ASN A 275 -21.49 29.58 46.01
C ASN A 275 -20.59 28.43 46.52
N GLY A 276 -20.25 27.48 45.64
CA GLY A 276 -19.36 26.35 45.95
C GLY A 276 -20.02 25.20 46.73
N GLY A 277 -21.34 25.20 46.88
CA GLY A 277 -22.11 24.11 47.52
C GLY A 277 -21.92 22.77 46.82
N SER A 278 -21.56 21.72 47.56
CA SER A 278 -21.41 20.38 46.98
C SER A 278 -22.77 19.70 46.87
N CYS A 279 -23.22 19.48 45.64
CA CYS A 279 -24.49 18.82 45.35
C CYS A 279 -24.35 17.32 45.62
N THR A 280 -25.15 16.80 46.55
CA THR A 280 -25.23 15.36 46.85
C THR A 280 -26.66 14.88 46.62
N LEU A 281 -26.78 13.79 45.88
CA LEU A 281 -28.08 13.20 45.59
C LEU A 281 -28.55 12.42 46.81
N VAL A 282 -29.82 12.58 47.17
CA VAL A 282 -30.44 11.80 48.24
C VAL A 282 -31.44 10.86 47.59
N SER A 283 -31.25 9.57 47.87
CA SER A 283 -31.92 8.41 47.28
C SER A 283 -33.37 8.64 46.77
N ALA A 284 -33.61 8.15 45.55
CA ALA A 284 -34.79 8.27 44.70
C ALA A 284 -36.19 8.39 45.36
N PRO A 285 -37.13 9.15 44.75
CA PRO A 285 -37.07 9.72 43.40
C PRO A 285 -36.80 11.24 43.41
N SER A 286 -35.75 11.66 42.70
CA SER A 286 -35.51 13.04 42.24
C SER A 286 -35.35 14.13 43.31
N ASN A 287 -34.46 13.95 44.30
CA ASN A 287 -34.15 15.02 45.25
C ASN A 287 -32.64 15.19 45.46
N TYR A 288 -32.20 16.44 45.58
CA TYR A 288 -30.81 16.81 45.84
C TYR A 288 -30.70 17.52 47.18
N THR A 289 -29.55 17.39 47.84
CA THR A 289 -29.17 18.23 48.98
C THR A 289 -27.83 18.88 48.69
N CYS A 290 -27.74 20.17 48.95
CA CYS A 290 -26.48 20.88 48.87
C CYS A 290 -25.78 20.83 50.23
N ASP A 291 -24.60 20.25 50.26
CA ASP A 291 -23.71 20.37 51.40
C ASP A 291 -23.00 21.74 51.34
N CYS A 292 -23.29 22.56 52.34
CA CYS A 292 -22.74 23.90 52.47
C CYS A 292 -21.74 24.02 53.63
N THR A 293 -21.32 22.92 54.28
CA THR A 293 -20.52 22.99 55.51
C THR A 293 -19.19 23.73 55.36
N ASP A 294 -18.59 23.72 54.16
CA ASP A 294 -17.32 24.40 53.89
C ASP A 294 -17.41 25.65 53.03
N THR A 295 -18.60 25.97 52.51
CA THR A 295 -18.78 27.09 51.57
C THR A 295 -18.95 28.44 52.23
N GLY A 296 -19.32 28.45 53.52
CA GLY A 296 -19.67 29.71 54.20
C GLY A 296 -21.05 30.24 53.79
N TYR A 297 -21.88 29.41 53.13
CA TYR A 297 -23.29 29.66 52.82
C TYR A 297 -24.17 28.54 53.43
N GLN A 298 -25.46 28.79 53.60
CA GLN A 298 -26.50 27.90 54.12
C GLN A 298 -27.74 28.01 53.23
N GLY A 299 -28.77 27.23 53.55
CA GLY A 299 -29.99 27.13 52.76
C GLY A 299 -29.93 25.96 51.78
N ILE A 300 -31.10 25.58 51.25
CA ILE A 300 -31.30 24.34 50.49
C ILE A 300 -30.40 24.25 49.24
N ASN A 301 -29.98 25.40 48.70
CA ASN A 301 -29.10 25.55 47.55
C ASN A 301 -27.83 26.38 47.84
N CYS A 302 -27.41 26.51 49.09
CA CYS A 302 -26.25 27.31 49.50
C CYS A 302 -26.27 28.78 49.00
N SER A 303 -27.46 29.37 48.88
CA SER A 303 -27.65 30.74 48.38
C SER A 303 -27.61 31.81 49.48
N THR A 304 -27.68 31.43 50.76
CA THR A 304 -27.68 32.38 51.89
C THR A 304 -26.36 32.35 52.66
N PRO A 305 -25.54 33.41 52.72
CA PRO A 305 -24.25 33.37 53.42
C PRO A 305 -24.39 33.08 54.92
N ILE A 306 -23.66 32.07 55.41
CA ILE A 306 -23.38 31.84 56.84
C ILE A 306 -22.32 32.86 57.22
N ARG A 307 -22.63 33.78 58.13
CA ARG A 307 -21.59 34.56 58.81
C ARG A 307 -20.77 33.61 59.71
N LYS A 308 -19.77 32.93 59.14
CA LYS A 308 -18.80 32.10 59.88
C LYS A 308 -17.92 33.01 60.76
N PRO A 309 -17.61 32.60 62.00
CA PRO A 309 -16.62 33.29 62.82
C PRO A 309 -15.25 33.23 62.12
N CYS A 310 -14.67 34.38 61.84
CA CYS A 310 -13.45 34.48 61.07
C CYS A 310 -12.20 34.39 61.95
N LYS A 311 -11.11 33.85 61.39
CA LYS A 311 -9.79 33.88 62.02
C LYS A 311 -9.14 35.23 61.69
N THR A 312 -8.61 35.93 62.69
CA THR A 312 -7.90 37.21 62.47
C THR A 312 -6.81 37.03 61.42
N GLY A 313 -6.81 37.90 60.40
CA GLY A 313 -5.91 37.85 59.24
C GLY A 313 -6.52 37.22 57.98
N SER A 314 -7.66 36.54 58.07
CA SER A 314 -8.35 35.98 56.88
C SER A 314 -8.91 37.09 55.98
N ILE A 315 -8.93 36.84 54.67
CA ILE A 315 -9.55 37.70 53.66
C ILE A 315 -10.77 36.98 53.07
N ASN A 316 -11.78 37.76 52.70
CA ASN A 316 -12.94 37.35 51.93
C ASN A 316 -13.15 38.35 50.79
N LEU A 317 -13.40 37.85 49.58
CA LEU A 317 -13.75 38.68 48.43
C LEU A 317 -15.27 38.61 48.24
N VAL A 318 -15.94 39.76 48.28
CA VAL A 318 -17.40 39.83 48.30
C VAL A 318 -17.91 40.60 47.08
N ASN A 319 -19.01 40.13 46.49
CA ASN A 319 -19.68 40.72 45.31
C ASN A 319 -18.83 40.78 44.02
N GLY A 320 -17.80 39.95 43.90
CA GLY A 320 -17.20 39.66 42.60
C GLY A 320 -18.05 38.67 41.80
N SER A 321 -17.88 38.65 40.48
CA SER A 321 -18.46 37.62 39.61
C SER A 321 -17.77 36.26 39.74
N HIS A 322 -16.57 36.24 40.33
CA HIS A 322 -15.74 35.05 40.49
C HIS A 322 -14.97 35.10 41.83
N ASP A 323 -14.48 33.96 42.31
CA ASP A 323 -13.81 33.83 43.61
C ASP A 323 -12.41 34.49 43.69
N TRP A 324 -11.86 34.93 42.55
CA TRP A 324 -10.57 35.62 42.43
C TRP A 324 -10.71 37.14 42.21
N GLU A 325 -11.93 37.67 42.29
CA GLU A 325 -12.19 39.11 42.25
C GLU A 325 -13.28 39.52 43.25
N GLY A 326 -13.25 40.75 43.75
CA GLY A 326 -14.30 41.24 44.65
C GLY A 326 -13.85 42.35 45.58
N ARG A 327 -14.81 42.87 46.37
CA ARG A 327 -14.52 43.80 47.47
C ARG A 327 -13.75 43.07 48.55
N VAL A 328 -12.65 43.64 49.01
CA VAL A 328 -11.79 43.05 50.03
C VAL A 328 -12.40 43.28 51.41
N GLU A 329 -12.78 42.19 52.07
CA GLU A 329 -13.15 42.17 53.48
C GLU A 329 -12.11 41.38 54.26
N VAL A 330 -11.60 41.96 55.34
CA VAL A 330 -10.53 41.38 56.16
C VAL A 330 -11.05 41.14 57.57
N CYS A 331 -10.66 40.01 58.15
CA CYS A 331 -11.02 39.68 59.51
C CYS A 331 -10.00 40.26 60.50
N VAL A 332 -10.45 41.19 61.34
CA VAL A 332 -9.67 41.73 62.46
C VAL A 332 -10.43 41.49 63.76
N ASN A 333 -9.75 40.94 64.77
CA ASN A 333 -10.36 40.60 66.08
C ASN A 333 -11.62 39.72 65.98
N LYS A 334 -11.59 38.70 65.11
CA LYS A 334 -12.72 37.78 64.85
C LYS A 334 -13.98 38.49 64.31
N SER A 335 -13.84 39.67 63.73
CA SER A 335 -14.91 40.42 63.06
C SER A 335 -14.48 40.79 61.64
N TRP A 336 -15.36 40.62 60.67
CA TRP A 336 -15.16 41.09 59.30
C TRP A 336 -15.34 42.60 59.22
N GLY A 337 -14.50 43.26 58.44
CA GLY A 337 -14.63 44.67 58.08
C GLY A 337 -13.96 44.94 56.74
N THR A 338 -14.29 46.06 56.12
CA THR A 338 -13.82 46.40 54.77
C THR A 338 -12.43 47.03 54.79
N VAL A 339 -11.74 47.05 53.66
CA VAL A 339 -10.45 47.76 53.49
C VAL A 339 -10.69 49.06 52.73
N CYS A 340 -10.07 50.17 53.13
CA CYS A 340 -10.19 51.45 52.44
C CYS A 340 -9.23 51.54 51.26
N ASP A 341 -9.69 52.15 50.16
CA ASP A 341 -8.95 52.32 48.91
C ASP A 341 -7.89 53.45 48.93
N ASN A 342 -7.71 54.16 50.05
CA ASN A 342 -6.64 55.15 50.16
C ASN A 342 -5.28 54.46 50.10
N ASN A 343 -4.44 54.88 49.16
CA ASN A 343 -3.13 54.27 48.85
C ASN A 343 -3.18 52.78 48.48
N TRP A 344 -4.37 52.25 48.14
CA TRP A 344 -4.54 50.87 47.68
C TRP A 344 -4.00 50.70 46.26
N ASP A 345 -2.92 49.94 46.11
CA ASP A 345 -2.23 49.74 44.83
C ASP A 345 -2.05 48.26 44.43
N SER A 346 -1.53 48.02 43.23
CA SER A 346 -1.37 46.66 42.68
C SER A 346 -0.45 45.77 43.53
N THR A 347 0.42 46.34 44.35
CA THR A 347 1.30 45.62 45.29
C THR A 347 0.48 45.09 46.47
N ASP A 348 -0.48 45.88 46.96
CA ASP A 348 -1.43 45.43 48.00
C ASP A 348 -2.36 44.35 47.44
N ALA A 349 -2.88 44.56 46.23
CA ALA A 349 -3.69 43.58 45.53
C ALA A 349 -2.93 42.27 45.28
N ALA A 350 -1.64 42.33 44.95
CA ALA A 350 -0.78 41.16 44.80
C ALA A 350 -0.66 40.34 46.09
N VAL A 351 -0.57 41.00 47.26
CA VAL A 351 -0.58 40.30 48.56
C VAL A 351 -1.93 39.64 48.82
N VAL A 352 -3.05 40.29 48.48
CA VAL A 352 -4.38 39.67 48.58
C VAL A 352 -4.50 38.42 47.70
N CYS A 353 -4.06 38.53 46.44
CA CYS A 353 -4.10 37.42 45.48
C CYS A 353 -3.19 36.27 45.88
N SER A 354 -2.00 36.58 46.35
CA SER A 354 -1.04 35.60 46.85
C SER A 354 -1.56 34.90 48.11
N GLN A 355 -2.15 35.65 49.05
CA GLN A 355 -2.73 35.10 50.28
C GLN A 355 -3.93 34.17 50.01
N LEU A 356 -4.66 34.38 48.91
CA LEU A 356 -5.80 33.57 48.50
C LEU A 356 -5.43 32.48 47.47
N ASP A 357 -4.13 32.27 47.21
CA ASP A 357 -3.60 31.29 46.25
C ASP A 357 -4.03 31.51 44.78
N TRP A 358 -4.33 32.76 44.38
CA TRP A 358 -4.72 33.15 43.03
C TRP A 358 -3.59 33.77 42.18
N GLY A 359 -2.34 33.57 42.60
CA GLY A 359 -1.15 34.09 41.92
C GLY A 359 -0.56 35.34 42.57
N THR A 360 0.61 35.76 42.10
CA THR A 360 1.42 36.83 42.73
C THR A 360 1.17 38.22 42.14
N ASN A 361 0.19 38.38 41.24
CA ASN A 361 -0.14 39.64 40.60
C ASN A 361 -1.64 39.92 40.74
N GLY A 362 -2.01 41.15 41.07
CA GLY A 362 -3.39 41.58 41.20
C GLY A 362 -3.58 43.03 40.80
N THR A 363 -4.76 43.36 40.29
CA THR A 363 -5.19 44.73 40.00
C THR A 363 -5.92 45.29 41.21
N ALA A 364 -5.49 46.45 41.71
CA ALA A 364 -6.19 47.20 42.74
C ALA A 364 -7.35 48.00 42.15
N LEU A 365 -8.54 47.85 42.72
CA LEU A 365 -9.76 48.52 42.29
C LEU A 365 -10.29 49.39 43.44
N SER A 366 -10.76 50.60 43.11
CA SER A 366 -11.16 51.63 44.08
C SER A 366 -12.61 52.06 43.90
N ASN A 367 -13.09 52.97 44.73
CA ASN A 367 -14.42 53.58 44.70
C ASN A 367 -15.56 52.58 44.86
N ALA A 368 -15.38 51.54 45.70
CA ALA A 368 -16.37 50.49 45.92
C ALA A 368 -16.84 49.84 44.62
N TYR A 369 -15.90 49.50 43.74
CA TYR A 369 -16.14 48.91 42.42
C TYR A 369 -17.12 47.71 42.45
N PHE A 370 -16.98 46.83 43.45
CA PHE A 370 -17.87 45.67 43.67
C PHE A 370 -19.06 45.98 44.61
N GLY A 371 -19.45 47.25 44.70
CA GLY A 371 -20.46 47.74 45.61
C GLY A 371 -19.94 47.99 47.02
N GLN A 372 -20.70 48.78 47.77
CA GLN A 372 -20.36 49.21 49.13
C GLN A 372 -20.56 48.07 50.13
N GLY A 373 -19.62 47.90 51.05
CA GLY A 373 -19.74 47.00 52.19
C GLY A 373 -20.64 47.55 53.29
N ASN A 374 -20.69 46.83 54.41
CA ASN A 374 -21.48 47.20 55.57
C ASN A 374 -20.74 46.84 56.86
N GLY A 375 -20.68 47.76 57.83
CA GLY A 375 -20.00 47.57 59.11
C GLY A 375 -18.92 48.62 59.34
N SER A 376 -17.81 48.24 59.96
CA SER A 376 -16.64 49.11 60.14
C SER A 376 -15.57 48.78 59.10
N ASN A 377 -14.78 49.77 58.71
CA ASN A 377 -13.59 49.58 57.89
C ASN A 377 -12.41 49.23 58.83
N HIS A 378 -11.67 48.18 58.51
CA HIS A 378 -10.67 47.61 59.41
C HIS A 378 -9.23 48.00 59.07
N LEU A 379 -8.95 48.31 57.80
CA LEU A 379 -7.62 48.72 57.34
C LEU A 379 -7.73 49.92 56.40
N ASP A 380 -6.91 50.93 56.62
CA ASP A 380 -6.79 52.14 55.78
C ASP A 380 -5.31 52.44 55.51
N ASN A 381 -4.99 53.08 54.37
CA ASN A 381 -3.61 53.35 53.93
C ASN A 381 -2.72 52.09 53.96
N VAL A 382 -3.20 50.99 53.38
CA VAL A 382 -2.41 49.76 53.27
C VAL A 382 -1.24 50.00 52.33
N GLN A 383 -0.05 49.54 52.71
CA GLN A 383 1.17 49.61 51.92
C GLN A 383 1.99 48.34 52.11
N CYS A 384 1.90 47.44 51.15
CA CYS A 384 2.63 46.18 51.08
C CYS A 384 3.95 46.32 50.29
N LEU A 385 4.91 45.42 50.58
CA LEU A 385 6.14 45.21 49.81
C LEU A 385 5.94 44.17 48.69
N GLY A 386 4.82 43.44 48.70
CA GLY A 386 4.44 42.44 47.68
C GLY A 386 4.90 41.01 48.00
N THR A 387 5.55 40.80 49.16
CA THR A 387 6.07 39.48 49.60
C THR A 387 5.43 38.99 50.89
N GLU A 388 4.59 39.82 51.50
CA GLU A 388 3.87 39.51 52.72
C GLU A 388 2.90 38.36 52.51
N GLN A 389 2.84 37.45 53.49
CA GLN A 389 1.95 36.29 53.47
C GLN A 389 0.50 36.63 53.86
N LEU A 390 0.30 37.74 54.57
CA LEU A 390 -1.02 38.20 55.00
C LEU A 390 -1.15 39.71 54.78
N LEU A 391 -2.30 40.19 54.30
CA LEU A 391 -2.57 41.62 54.12
C LEU A 391 -2.45 42.42 55.43
N THR A 392 -2.79 41.79 56.56
CA THR A 392 -2.62 42.42 57.88
C THR A 392 -1.16 42.59 58.31
N ASN A 393 -0.20 41.98 57.60
CA ASN A 393 1.24 42.17 57.86
C ASN A 393 1.80 43.38 57.11
N CYS A 394 1.07 43.93 56.14
CA CYS A 394 1.44 45.17 55.47
C CYS A 394 1.32 46.35 56.42
N THR A 395 2.05 47.43 56.14
CA THR A 395 1.92 48.67 56.94
C THR A 395 0.54 49.27 56.68
N HIS A 396 -0.22 49.57 57.73
CA HIS A 396 -1.59 50.09 57.60
C HIS A 396 -2.01 50.92 58.83
N SER A 397 -3.05 51.73 58.67
CA SER A 397 -3.76 52.45 59.73
C SER A 397 -5.02 51.70 60.16
N THR A 398 -5.32 51.74 61.46
CA THR A 398 -6.57 51.20 62.04
C THR A 398 -7.58 52.32 62.38
N THR A 399 -7.18 53.58 62.27
CA THR A 399 -8.07 54.75 62.35
C THR A 399 -8.32 55.28 60.95
N HIS A 400 -9.59 55.32 60.53
CA HIS A 400 -9.99 55.70 59.18
C HIS A 400 -11.08 56.79 59.22
N ASN A 401 -11.16 57.60 58.16
CA ASN A 401 -12.31 58.49 57.89
C ASN A 401 -13.10 58.03 56.65
N CYS A 402 -12.80 56.84 56.14
CA CYS A 402 -13.46 56.27 54.97
C CYS A 402 -14.89 55.81 55.29
N GLY A 403 -15.83 56.15 54.41
CA GLY A 403 -17.12 55.47 54.31
C GLY A 403 -17.07 54.37 53.25
N HIS A 404 -18.10 53.52 53.18
CA HIS A 404 -18.11 52.36 52.29
C HIS A 404 -18.13 52.68 50.78
N SER A 405 -18.29 53.95 50.39
CA SER A 405 -18.06 54.38 49.00
C SER A 405 -16.59 54.29 48.56
N LYS A 406 -15.69 53.98 49.50
CA LYS A 406 -14.24 53.87 49.32
C LYS A 406 -13.70 52.48 49.66
N ASP A 407 -14.56 51.46 49.63
CA ASP A 407 -14.10 50.10 49.89
C ASP A 407 -13.22 49.60 48.73
N ALA A 408 -12.07 49.06 49.07
CA ALA A 408 -11.08 48.52 48.15
C ALA A 408 -11.55 47.19 47.54
N GLY A 409 -11.24 46.99 46.27
CA GLY A 409 -11.47 45.77 45.52
C GLY A 409 -10.18 45.22 44.90
N VAL A 410 -10.21 43.95 44.54
CA VAL A 410 -9.10 43.25 43.88
C VAL A 410 -9.63 42.42 42.72
N ALA A 411 -8.81 42.29 41.68
CA ALA A 411 -8.95 41.25 40.65
C ALA A 411 -7.58 40.58 40.42
N CYS A 412 -7.49 39.27 40.66
CA CYS A 412 -6.23 38.52 40.55
C CYS A 412 -5.92 38.06 39.13
N HIS A 413 -4.62 38.00 38.78
CA HIS A 413 -4.14 37.49 37.50
C HIS A 413 -3.67 36.02 37.65
N VAL A 414 -4.29 35.11 36.89
CA VAL A 414 -4.15 33.66 37.06
C VAL A 414 -3.07 33.06 36.14
N CYS A 415 -2.59 33.80 35.14
CA CYS A 415 -1.55 33.35 34.20
C CYS A 415 -0.76 34.52 33.56
N THR A 416 0.33 34.20 32.86
CA THR A 416 1.17 35.17 32.11
C THR A 416 0.68 35.31 30.67
N PRO A 417 0.34 36.51 30.17
CA PRO A 417 -0.16 36.68 28.81
C PRO A 417 0.78 36.09 27.74
N GLY A 418 0.21 35.38 26.76
CA GLY A 418 0.94 34.76 25.64
C GLY A 418 1.42 33.33 25.90
N THR A 419 1.35 32.82 27.15
CA THR A 419 1.68 31.41 27.44
C THR A 419 0.54 30.48 27.04
N VAL A 420 0.88 29.27 26.62
CA VAL A 420 -0.08 28.20 26.28
C VAL A 420 0.01 27.07 27.31
N ARG A 421 -1.11 26.38 27.55
CA ARG A 421 -1.14 25.11 28.29
C ARG A 421 -2.05 24.10 27.60
N LEU A 422 -1.81 22.81 27.88
CA LEU A 422 -2.67 21.71 27.45
C LEU A 422 -3.48 21.20 28.64
N VAL A 423 -4.81 21.13 28.47
CA VAL A 423 -5.73 20.75 29.54
C VAL A 423 -6.54 19.53 29.11
N ASN A 424 -6.86 18.63 30.05
CA ASN A 424 -7.67 17.43 29.83
C ASN A 424 -7.12 16.41 28.81
N GLY A 425 -5.82 16.40 28.57
CA GLY A 425 -5.16 15.26 27.92
C GLY A 425 -4.91 14.10 28.89
N SER A 426 -4.67 12.90 28.35
CA SER A 426 -4.30 11.74 29.18
C SER A 426 -2.92 11.88 29.83
N ASN A 427 -2.09 12.79 29.32
CA ASN A 427 -0.75 13.11 29.81
C ASN A 427 -0.37 14.55 29.40
N SER A 428 0.84 14.99 29.78
CA SER A 428 1.31 16.37 29.56
C SER A 428 1.62 16.74 28.10
N THR A 429 1.61 15.78 27.16
CA THR A 429 1.90 16.02 25.75
C THR A 429 0.64 16.15 24.90
N GLU A 430 -0.55 16.11 25.49
CA GLU A 430 -1.80 16.29 24.75
C GLU A 430 -2.84 17.05 25.57
N GLY A 431 -3.83 17.63 24.90
CA GLY A 431 -4.91 18.33 25.57
C GLY A 431 -5.51 19.44 24.72
N ARG A 432 -6.59 20.03 25.24
CA ARG A 432 -7.20 21.26 24.74
C ARG A 432 -6.21 22.40 24.89
N VAL A 433 -6.07 23.20 23.84
CA VAL A 433 -5.18 24.36 23.82
C VAL A 433 -5.86 25.51 24.54
N GLU A 434 -5.24 25.96 25.63
CA GLU A 434 -5.64 27.19 26.31
C GLU A 434 -4.52 28.21 26.23
N LEU A 435 -4.86 29.43 25.80
CA LEU A 435 -3.97 30.57 25.67
C LEU A 435 -4.27 31.57 26.78
N CYS A 436 -3.22 32.02 27.47
CA CYS A 436 -3.38 33.07 28.46
C CYS A 436 -3.51 34.44 27.78
N HIS A 437 -4.65 35.10 27.97
CA HIS A 437 -4.93 36.42 27.44
C HIS A 437 -5.39 37.35 28.57
N ASN A 438 -4.75 38.52 28.70
CA ASN A 438 -5.00 39.49 29.78
C ASN A 438 -4.99 38.89 31.20
N GLY A 439 -4.12 37.91 31.42
CA GLY A 439 -3.95 37.25 32.72
C GLY A 439 -5.02 36.22 33.08
N LYS A 440 -5.83 35.78 32.09
CA LYS A 440 -6.84 34.73 32.22
C LYS A 440 -6.64 33.66 31.15
N TRP A 441 -6.91 32.41 31.49
CA TRP A 441 -6.93 31.32 30.51
C TRP A 441 -8.22 31.39 29.70
N GLY A 442 -8.10 31.23 28.38
CA GLY A 442 -9.24 30.97 27.50
C GLY A 442 -8.84 30.05 26.36
N THR A 443 -9.83 29.56 25.63
CA THR A 443 -9.65 28.51 24.62
C THR A 443 -9.36 29.07 23.24
N VAL A 444 -8.99 28.20 22.29
CA VAL A 444 -8.71 28.56 20.89
C VAL A 444 -9.73 27.83 20.02
N CYS A 445 -10.30 28.47 19.00
CA CYS A 445 -11.24 27.82 18.08
C CYS A 445 -10.52 26.94 17.06
N ASP A 446 -11.19 25.88 16.61
CA ASP A 446 -10.70 24.94 15.60
C ASP A 446 -10.98 25.36 14.14
N ASP A 447 -11.62 26.51 13.92
CA ASP A 447 -11.75 27.11 12.59
C ASP A 447 -10.37 27.42 12.01
N TYR A 448 -10.09 26.84 10.83
CA TYR A 448 -8.79 26.81 10.15
C TYR A 448 -7.63 26.12 10.90
N TRP A 449 -7.92 25.43 12.01
CA TRP A 449 -6.92 24.75 12.84
C TRP A 449 -6.39 23.46 12.20
N GLY A 450 -5.12 23.46 11.85
CA GLY A 450 -4.41 22.35 11.22
C GLY A 450 -3.10 21.98 11.92
N ASN A 451 -2.43 20.95 11.39
CA ASN A 451 -1.17 20.46 11.97
C ASN A 451 -0.06 21.53 11.98
N THR A 452 -0.10 22.52 11.08
CA THR A 452 0.84 23.65 11.08
C THR A 452 0.68 24.50 12.34
N ASP A 453 -0.55 24.75 12.79
CA ASP A 453 -0.84 25.50 14.02
C ASP A 453 -0.49 24.66 15.26
N ALA A 454 -0.82 23.36 15.22
CA ALA A 454 -0.44 22.43 16.26
C ALA A 454 1.08 22.31 16.43
N ASN A 455 1.85 22.37 15.34
CA ASN A 455 3.31 22.40 15.39
C ASN A 455 3.83 23.65 16.10
N VAL A 456 3.23 24.82 15.88
CA VAL A 456 3.58 26.05 16.60
C VAL A 456 3.30 25.91 18.10
N VAL A 457 2.12 25.39 18.48
CA VAL A 457 1.78 25.14 19.90
C VAL A 457 2.75 24.16 20.55
N CYS A 458 3.00 23.03 19.90
CA CYS A 458 3.87 21.99 20.46
C CYS A 458 5.31 22.47 20.56
N ARG A 459 5.82 23.21 19.57
CA ARG A 459 7.14 23.85 19.65
C ARG A 459 7.22 24.91 20.75
N GLN A 460 6.19 25.74 20.90
CA GLN A 460 6.11 26.71 22.00
C GLN A 460 6.15 26.03 23.38
N LEU A 461 5.62 24.81 23.49
CA LEU A 461 5.64 23.98 24.70
C LEU A 461 6.91 23.12 24.84
N GLY A 462 7.86 23.18 23.90
CA GLY A 462 9.12 22.43 23.92
C GLY A 462 9.09 21.03 23.28
N TYR A 463 8.04 20.71 22.53
CA TYR A 463 7.87 19.46 21.79
C TYR A 463 8.19 19.62 20.30
N ASP A 464 8.35 18.51 19.57
CA ASP A 464 8.83 18.51 18.18
C ASP A 464 7.74 18.92 17.17
N SER A 465 6.63 18.20 17.20
CA SER A 465 5.53 18.39 16.27
C SER A 465 4.21 18.06 16.97
N GLY A 466 3.12 18.59 16.42
CA GLY A 466 1.78 18.45 16.96
C GLY A 466 0.83 17.94 15.90
N THR A 467 -0.03 17.01 16.28
CA THR A 467 -1.24 16.72 15.51
C THR A 467 -2.37 17.58 16.05
N ALA A 468 -3.07 18.29 15.16
CA ALA A 468 -4.22 19.11 15.48
C ALA A 468 -5.46 18.24 15.74
N PHE A 469 -6.24 18.64 16.73
CA PHE A 469 -7.55 18.07 17.05
C PHE A 469 -8.55 19.21 17.14
N GLY A 470 -9.68 19.06 16.46
CA GLY A 470 -10.80 20.00 16.57
C GLY A 470 -11.92 19.47 17.44
N ARG A 471 -13.06 20.16 17.40
CA ARG A 471 -14.35 19.78 17.95
C ARG A 471 -14.31 19.39 19.43
N ALA A 472 -13.51 20.12 20.21
CA ALA A 472 -13.33 19.86 21.63
C ALA A 472 -12.95 18.41 21.96
N TYR A 473 -12.06 17.81 21.15
CA TYR A 473 -11.60 16.42 21.30
C TYR A 473 -11.11 16.08 22.72
N PHE A 474 -10.45 17.03 23.40
CA PHE A 474 -10.00 16.89 24.79
C PHE A 474 -11.02 17.45 25.81
N GLY A 475 -12.29 17.50 25.43
CA GLY A 475 -13.36 18.13 26.17
C GLY A 475 -13.41 19.65 25.98
N GLN A 476 -14.61 20.20 26.17
CA GLN A 476 -14.89 21.63 26.07
C GLN A 476 -14.20 22.39 27.21
N GLY A 477 -13.68 23.57 26.92
CA GLY A 477 -13.27 24.53 27.92
C GLY A 477 -14.45 25.33 28.44
N THR A 478 -14.12 26.36 29.21
CA THR A 478 -15.10 27.26 29.81
C THR A 478 -14.56 28.69 29.75
N GLY A 479 -15.44 29.68 29.69
CA GLY A 479 -15.04 31.09 29.70
C GLY A 479 -14.90 31.67 28.30
N LEU A 480 -13.80 32.36 28.03
CA LEU A 480 -13.59 33.06 26.76
C LEU A 480 -12.93 32.15 25.72
N ILE A 481 -13.38 32.24 24.48
CA ILE A 481 -12.63 31.77 23.30
C ILE A 481 -11.79 32.95 22.84
N VAL A 482 -10.47 32.79 22.92
CA VAL A 482 -9.50 33.88 22.82
C VAL A 482 -9.09 34.16 21.38
N MET A 483 -9.11 33.13 20.55
CA MET A 483 -8.51 33.15 19.23
C MET A 483 -9.38 32.33 18.29
N ASP A 484 -9.67 32.89 17.13
CA ASP A 484 -10.47 32.29 16.06
C ASP A 484 -9.73 32.44 14.72
N ASP A 485 -10.13 31.66 13.70
CA ASP A 485 -9.52 31.59 12.37
C ASP A 485 -7.98 31.50 12.41
N VAL A 486 -7.44 30.55 13.19
CA VAL A 486 -5.98 30.48 13.39
C VAL A 486 -5.31 29.96 12.13
N HIS A 487 -4.32 30.71 11.64
CA HIS A 487 -3.56 30.36 10.46
C HIS A 487 -2.07 30.71 10.62
N CYS A 488 -1.31 29.72 11.07
CA CYS A 488 0.15 29.75 11.18
C CYS A 488 0.80 29.35 9.84
N ASN A 489 1.98 29.92 9.56
CA ASN A 489 2.85 29.49 8.47
C ASN A 489 3.83 28.37 8.90
N GLY A 490 3.96 28.11 10.20
CA GLY A 490 4.76 27.03 10.78
C GLY A 490 6.14 27.47 11.30
N ALA A 491 6.58 28.69 11.01
CA ALA A 491 7.86 29.25 11.49
C ALA A 491 7.70 30.10 12.76
N GLU A 492 6.47 30.39 13.19
CA GLU A 492 6.19 31.26 14.33
C GLU A 492 6.65 30.67 15.68
N SER A 493 7.34 31.46 16.51
CA SER A 493 7.80 30.99 17.82
C SER A 493 6.69 30.90 18.89
N TYR A 494 5.57 31.60 18.69
CA TYR A 494 4.44 31.66 19.63
C TYR A 494 3.13 31.63 18.85
N LEU A 495 2.08 30.99 19.41
CA LEU A 495 0.76 30.91 18.79
C LEU A 495 0.16 32.29 18.49
N THR A 496 0.42 33.28 19.36
CA THR A 496 -0.04 34.67 19.18
C THR A 496 0.59 35.38 17.98
N ASN A 497 1.65 34.84 17.38
CA ASN A 497 2.29 35.42 16.21
C ASN A 497 1.68 34.91 14.89
N CYS A 498 0.83 33.90 14.94
CA CYS A 498 0.09 33.42 13.78
C CYS A 498 -0.98 34.43 13.37
N THR A 499 -1.45 34.35 12.13
CA THR A 499 -2.59 35.18 11.69
C THR A 499 -3.87 34.65 12.34
N HIS A 500 -4.71 35.52 12.90
CA HIS A 500 -5.93 35.11 13.62
C HIS A 500 -6.93 36.26 13.81
N THR A 501 -8.17 35.92 14.12
CA THR A 501 -9.22 36.83 14.60
C THR A 501 -9.29 36.81 16.14
N ASN A 502 -9.58 37.97 16.75
CA ASN A 502 -9.42 38.20 18.20
C ASN A 502 -10.74 38.05 19.00
N THR A 503 -10.61 37.62 20.27
CA THR A 503 -11.54 37.56 21.46
C THR A 503 -12.97 38.16 21.43
N MET A 504 -13.34 39.10 20.56
CA MET A 504 -14.66 39.75 20.57
C MET A 504 -15.48 39.53 19.29
N TYR A 505 -14.89 38.90 18.27
CA TYR A 505 -15.55 38.66 16.98
C TYR A 505 -15.19 37.27 16.49
N HIS A 506 -15.86 36.26 17.07
CA HIS A 506 -15.78 34.88 16.64
C HIS A 506 -17.19 34.29 16.57
N ASN A 507 -17.41 33.30 15.70
CA ASN A 507 -18.67 32.54 15.62
C ASN A 507 -18.60 31.20 16.36
N CYS A 508 -17.45 30.90 16.98
CA CYS A 508 -17.23 29.63 17.65
C CYS A 508 -17.93 29.52 19.01
N TYR A 509 -18.22 28.28 19.40
CA TYR A 509 -18.65 27.86 20.73
C TYR A 509 -17.63 26.87 21.31
N HIS A 510 -17.71 26.55 22.60
CA HIS A 510 -16.71 25.65 23.23
C HIS A 510 -16.68 24.21 22.68
N PHE A 511 -17.68 23.80 21.89
CA PHE A 511 -17.59 22.54 21.14
C PHE A 511 -16.60 22.61 19.98
N GLU A 512 -16.15 23.80 19.57
CA GLU A 512 -15.11 24.09 18.57
C GLU A 512 -13.76 24.35 19.23
N ASP A 513 -13.57 24.05 20.52
CA ASP A 513 -12.27 24.27 21.15
C ASP A 513 -11.20 23.34 20.55
N ALA A 514 -10.12 23.96 20.07
CA ALA A 514 -8.97 23.33 19.48
C ALA A 514 -8.11 22.58 20.51
N GLY A 515 -7.49 21.51 20.06
CA GLY A 515 -6.63 20.62 20.82
C GLY A 515 -5.40 20.22 20.03
N VAL A 516 -4.39 19.71 20.74
CA VAL A 516 -3.19 19.14 20.14
C VAL A 516 -2.74 17.88 20.85
N ARG A 517 -2.09 16.98 20.11
CA ARG A 517 -1.21 15.94 20.65
C ARG A 517 0.20 16.21 20.15
N CYS A 518 1.05 16.63 21.06
CA CYS A 518 2.46 16.83 20.84
C CYS A 518 3.22 15.50 20.86
N SER A 519 4.12 15.37 19.91
CA SER A 519 5.06 14.27 19.81
C SER A 519 6.37 14.69 20.49
N LEU A 520 6.88 13.78 21.33
CA LEU A 520 8.25 13.89 21.82
C LEU A 520 9.20 13.78 20.64
N CYS A 521 10.29 14.55 20.67
CA CYS A 521 11.33 14.42 19.67
C CYS A 521 11.99 13.02 19.77
N THR A 522 12.49 12.51 18.65
CA THR A 522 13.19 11.22 18.63
C THR A 522 14.63 11.42 19.09
N PRO A 523 15.14 10.72 20.14
CA PRO A 523 16.52 10.90 20.59
C PRO A 523 17.53 10.78 19.45
N GLY A 524 18.36 11.80 19.29
CA GLY A 524 19.32 11.92 18.19
C GLY A 524 18.84 12.70 16.97
N SER A 525 17.56 13.09 16.88
CA SER A 525 17.08 14.01 15.83
C SER A 525 17.63 15.41 16.02
N ILE A 526 17.85 16.13 14.92
CA ILE A 526 18.26 17.54 14.94
C ILE A 526 17.28 18.37 14.10
N HIS A 527 17.19 19.67 14.38
CA HIS A 527 16.46 20.64 13.57
C HIS A 527 17.09 22.04 13.71
N LEU A 528 16.70 22.96 12.81
CA LEU A 528 17.25 24.32 12.73
C LEU A 528 16.17 25.35 13.08
N ILE A 529 16.47 26.25 14.01
CA ILE A 529 15.52 27.27 14.50
C ILE A 529 16.12 28.67 14.37
N GLY A 530 15.28 29.65 13.99
CA GLY A 530 15.64 31.06 13.95
C GLY A 530 16.33 31.54 12.66
N GLY A 531 16.55 30.64 11.69
CA GLY A 531 16.96 31.03 10.33
C GLY A 531 15.79 31.53 9.48
N SER A 532 16.11 32.18 8.36
CA SER A 532 15.10 32.70 7.43
C SER A 532 14.57 31.62 6.47
N HIS A 533 15.21 30.45 6.45
CA HIS A 533 14.87 29.29 5.63
C HIS A 533 15.17 27.99 6.40
N ASP A 534 14.53 26.89 6.03
CA ASP A 534 14.63 25.58 6.72
C ASP A 534 16.03 24.93 6.67
N TRP A 535 16.92 25.44 5.81
CA TRP A 535 18.30 24.98 5.66
C TRP A 535 19.32 25.82 6.45
N GLU A 536 18.90 26.82 7.21
CA GLU A 536 19.75 27.60 8.09
C GLU A 536 19.10 27.83 9.46
N GLY A 537 19.90 27.91 10.52
CA GLY A 537 19.40 28.18 11.86
C GLY A 537 20.31 27.71 12.98
N ARG A 538 19.91 27.99 14.22
CA ARG A 538 20.52 27.43 15.44
C ARG A 538 20.28 25.94 15.46
N VAL A 539 21.31 25.16 15.79
CA VAL A 539 21.24 23.70 15.85
C VAL A 539 20.67 23.28 17.21
N GLU A 540 19.52 22.61 17.16
CA GLU A 540 18.91 21.98 18.33
C GLU A 540 18.90 20.45 18.13
N LEU A 541 19.31 19.73 19.16
CA LEU A 541 19.43 18.28 19.22
C LEU A 541 18.43 17.73 20.24
N CYS A 542 17.71 16.69 19.84
CA CYS A 542 16.83 15.95 20.72
C CYS A 542 17.62 14.97 21.59
N ASN A 543 17.49 15.10 22.91
CA ASN A 543 18.01 14.14 23.86
C ASN A 543 16.93 13.83 24.91
N ASN A 544 16.67 12.55 25.17
CA ASN A 544 15.64 12.10 26.13
C ASN A 544 14.24 12.73 25.91
N GLY A 545 13.87 13.01 24.65
CA GLY A 545 12.56 13.56 24.29
C GLY A 545 12.42 15.08 24.46
N LEU A 546 13.51 15.80 24.75
CA LEU A 546 13.55 17.26 24.84
C LEU A 546 14.60 17.84 23.87
N TRP A 547 14.28 19.01 23.31
CA TRP A 547 15.19 19.79 22.46
C TRP A 547 16.15 20.64 23.30
N ALA A 548 17.41 20.69 22.89
CA ALA A 548 18.45 21.52 23.50
C ALA A 548 19.50 21.92 22.48
N THR A 549 20.25 22.99 22.77
CA THR A 549 21.24 23.55 21.86
C THR A 549 22.60 22.87 21.96
N VAL A 550 23.42 23.12 20.96
CA VAL A 550 24.82 22.67 20.87
C VAL A 550 25.72 23.88 21.10
N CYS A 551 26.77 23.73 21.89
CA CYS A 551 27.74 24.80 22.10
C CYS A 551 28.69 24.95 20.90
N ASP A 552 29.02 26.19 20.54
CA ASP A 552 29.88 26.55 19.42
C ASP A 552 31.39 26.35 19.67
N ASN A 553 31.77 25.90 20.87
CA ASN A 553 33.14 25.50 21.19
C ASN A 553 33.61 24.39 20.23
N ASN A 554 34.67 24.69 19.47
CA ASN A 554 35.21 23.82 18.42
C ASN A 554 34.23 23.48 17.28
N TRP A 555 33.11 24.19 17.15
CA TRP A 555 32.14 24.00 16.08
C TRP A 555 32.69 24.46 14.72
N ASP A 556 32.97 23.51 13.83
CA ASP A 556 33.63 23.76 12.55
C ASP A 556 32.80 23.30 11.32
N SER A 557 33.38 23.47 10.12
CA SER A 557 32.71 23.11 8.86
C SER A 557 32.43 21.61 8.72
N THR A 558 33.17 20.78 9.45
CA THR A 558 33.00 19.32 9.49
C THR A 558 31.77 18.95 10.32
N ASP A 559 31.55 19.64 11.45
CA ASP A 559 30.35 19.47 12.26
C ASP A 559 29.10 19.98 11.54
N ALA A 560 29.21 21.16 10.93
CA ALA A 560 28.17 21.73 10.07
C ALA A 560 27.79 20.79 8.91
N ALA A 561 28.76 20.14 8.28
CA ALA A 561 28.52 19.16 7.22
C ALA A 561 27.75 17.93 7.71
N VAL A 562 28.01 17.45 8.93
CA VAL A 562 27.24 16.35 9.55
C VAL A 562 25.80 16.78 9.79
N VAL A 563 25.57 17.99 10.32
CA VAL A 563 24.22 18.54 10.53
C VAL A 563 23.44 18.64 9.21
N CYS A 564 24.03 19.25 8.19
CA CYS A 564 23.38 19.43 6.90
C CYS A 564 23.07 18.12 6.18
N ARG A 565 23.95 17.13 6.34
CA ARG A 565 23.72 15.78 5.81
C ARG A 565 22.63 15.05 6.58
N GLN A 566 22.63 15.14 7.92
CA GLN A 566 21.62 14.51 8.76
C GLN A 566 20.22 15.08 8.48
N LEU A 567 20.12 16.37 8.12
CA LEU A 567 18.86 17.05 7.74
C LEU A 567 18.47 16.87 6.27
N GLY A 568 19.34 16.31 5.42
CA GLY A 568 19.07 16.10 4.00
C GLY A 568 19.24 17.35 3.11
N TRP A 569 19.86 18.42 3.61
CA TRP A 569 20.05 19.67 2.87
C TRP A 569 21.32 19.71 2.00
N GLY A 570 22.24 18.76 2.16
CA GLY A 570 23.48 18.69 1.39
C GLY A 570 24.61 18.02 2.16
N THR A 571 25.81 17.95 1.58
CA THR A 571 26.99 17.33 2.23
C THR A 571 27.94 18.35 2.85
N SER A 572 27.65 19.64 2.75
CA SER A 572 28.44 20.74 3.31
C SER A 572 27.57 21.83 3.92
N GLY A 573 28.13 22.55 4.89
CA GLY A 573 27.48 23.67 5.55
C GLY A 573 28.51 24.60 6.17
N SER A 574 28.10 25.86 6.38
CA SER A 574 28.91 26.86 7.05
C SER A 574 28.59 26.86 8.55
N PRO A 575 29.59 26.73 9.44
CA PRO A 575 29.38 26.85 10.87
C PRO A 575 29.16 28.31 11.24
N LEU A 576 28.20 28.57 12.12
CA LEU A 576 27.89 29.88 12.67
C LEU A 576 27.93 29.81 14.19
N SER A 577 28.41 30.87 14.83
CA SER A 577 28.71 30.91 16.27
C SER A 577 28.08 32.15 16.92
N PHE A 578 28.27 32.30 18.23
CA PHE A 578 27.81 33.45 19.03
C PHE A 578 26.29 33.64 19.06
N GLY A 579 25.52 32.55 19.03
CA GLY A 579 24.06 32.61 19.08
C GLY A 579 23.45 33.37 17.90
N TYR A 580 24.07 33.29 16.71
CA TYR A 580 23.72 34.06 15.51
C TYR A 580 22.21 34.02 15.16
N PHE A 581 21.55 32.89 15.39
CA PHE A 581 20.11 32.69 15.12
C PHE A 581 19.23 32.78 16.39
N GLY A 582 19.70 33.46 17.43
CA GLY A 582 19.04 33.56 18.73
C GLY A 582 19.48 32.48 19.72
N GLN A 583 19.03 32.61 20.97
CA GLN A 583 19.48 31.82 22.13
C GLN A 583 18.34 30.94 22.67
N SER A 584 18.65 29.79 23.28
CA SER A 584 17.69 28.90 23.96
C SER A 584 17.89 28.83 25.48
N ALA A 585 17.32 27.81 26.13
CA ALA A 585 17.32 27.64 27.60
C ALA A 585 18.15 26.44 28.12
N VAL A 586 18.47 25.44 27.29
CA VAL A 586 19.24 24.24 27.67
C VAL A 586 20.28 23.90 26.60
N ILE A 587 21.53 23.63 26.99
CA ILE A 587 22.63 23.16 26.12
C ILE A 587 22.92 21.68 26.46
N HIS A 588 23.11 20.83 25.46
CA HIS A 588 23.36 19.40 25.65
C HIS A 588 24.73 18.92 25.19
N LEU A 589 25.25 19.49 24.11
CA LEU A 589 26.53 19.10 23.57
C LEU A 589 27.53 20.25 23.69
N ASP A 590 28.76 19.91 24.03
CA ASP A 590 29.91 20.82 24.04
C ASP A 590 31.12 20.14 23.41
N ASN A 591 32.01 20.93 22.80
CA ASN A 591 33.20 20.46 22.11
C ASN A 591 32.90 19.34 21.10
N VAL A 592 31.92 19.57 20.23
CA VAL A 592 31.61 18.63 19.14
C VAL A 592 32.78 18.60 18.17
N GLN A 593 33.24 17.40 17.82
CA GLN A 593 34.34 17.16 16.90
C GLN A 593 34.00 15.96 16.01
N CYS A 594 33.45 16.24 14.84
CA CYS A 594 33.14 15.26 13.83
C CYS A 594 34.35 14.93 12.95
N LEU A 595 34.41 13.70 12.46
CA LEU A 595 35.31 13.25 11.39
C LEU A 595 34.76 13.58 9.99
N GLY A 596 33.48 13.95 9.91
CA GLY A 596 32.78 14.38 8.69
C GLY A 596 32.04 13.27 7.95
N SER A 597 32.11 12.02 8.43
CA SER A 597 31.44 10.84 7.83
C SER A 597 30.24 10.33 8.64
N GLU A 598 30.07 10.86 9.84
CA GLU A 598 29.02 10.52 10.80
C GLU A 598 27.63 10.81 10.23
N GLN A 599 26.70 9.88 10.40
CA GLN A 599 25.32 10.04 9.94
C GLN A 599 24.46 10.86 10.92
N LEU A 600 24.86 10.89 12.20
CA LEU A 600 24.19 11.62 13.26
C LEU A 600 25.21 12.49 14.01
N LEU A 601 24.83 13.70 14.40
CA LEU A 601 25.66 14.61 15.19
C LEU A 601 26.07 13.98 16.54
N THR A 602 25.21 13.15 17.12
CA THR A 602 25.48 12.40 18.35
C THR A 602 26.57 11.33 18.22
N ASN A 603 26.92 10.93 16.98
CA ASN A 603 28.02 9.98 16.74
C ASN A 603 29.39 10.67 16.71
N CYS A 604 29.43 12.00 16.66
CA CYS A 604 30.68 12.76 16.77
C CYS A 604 31.20 12.72 18.20
N MET A 605 32.52 12.91 18.36
CA MET A 605 33.09 13.06 19.71
C MET A 605 32.55 14.36 20.32
N HIS A 606 32.06 14.30 21.56
CA HIS A 606 31.48 15.45 22.25
C HIS A 606 31.56 15.26 23.77
N LEU A 607 31.31 16.33 24.51
CA LEU A 607 31.12 16.34 25.96
C LEU A 607 29.65 16.59 26.29
N SER A 608 29.14 15.89 27.31
CA SER A 608 27.77 16.07 27.83
C SER A 608 27.67 17.07 28.99
N THR A 609 28.80 17.60 29.43
CA THR A 609 28.90 18.67 30.44
C THR A 609 29.52 19.89 29.76
N HIS A 610 28.87 21.05 29.88
CA HIS A 610 29.29 22.29 29.22
C HIS A 610 29.61 23.38 30.24
N ASN A 611 30.46 24.32 29.86
CA ASN A 611 30.66 25.59 30.55
C ASN A 611 30.08 26.79 29.77
N CYS A 612 29.37 26.51 28.68
CA CYS A 612 28.84 27.51 27.76
C CYS A 612 27.55 28.17 28.30
N GLY A 613 27.35 29.44 27.97
CA GLY A 613 26.05 30.11 28.03
C GLY A 613 25.33 30.10 26.67
N HIS A 614 24.05 30.43 26.63
CA HIS A 614 23.26 30.39 25.37
C HIS A 614 23.67 31.43 24.32
N TYR A 615 24.54 32.38 24.68
CA TYR A 615 25.20 33.24 23.70
C TYR A 615 26.27 32.49 22.87
N GLU A 616 26.62 31.26 23.25
CA GLU A 616 27.52 30.33 22.54
C GLU A 616 26.74 29.22 21.81
N ASP A 617 25.44 29.42 21.56
CA ASP A 617 24.66 28.45 20.79
C ASP A 617 25.14 28.37 19.33
N ALA A 618 25.46 27.16 18.88
CA ALA A 618 25.94 26.85 17.54
C ALA A 618 24.83 26.96 16.49
N GLY A 619 25.17 27.52 15.34
CA GLY A 619 24.31 27.62 14.18
C GLY A 619 24.93 26.99 12.94
N VAL A 620 24.10 26.76 11.93
CA VAL A 620 24.54 26.26 10.63
C VAL A 620 23.79 26.96 9.50
N ALA A 621 24.44 27.10 8.35
CA ALA A 621 23.80 27.39 7.08
C ALA A 621 24.21 26.33 6.05
N CYS A 622 23.26 25.49 5.66
CA CYS A 622 23.51 24.37 4.75
C CYS A 622 23.64 24.82 3.30
N HIS A 623 24.55 24.19 2.57
CA HIS A 623 24.71 24.43 1.14
C HIS A 623 23.71 23.55 0.39
N VAL A 624 22.72 24.17 -0.28
CA VAL A 624 21.65 23.48 -1.01
C VAL A 624 22.08 22.99 -2.40
N CYS A 625 23.33 23.25 -2.78
CA CYS A 625 23.97 22.77 -3.98
C CYS A 625 25.49 22.78 -3.84
N THR A 626 26.16 22.00 -4.68
CA THR A 626 27.62 21.97 -4.74
C THR A 626 28.11 23.13 -5.61
N PRO A 627 28.95 24.06 -5.10
CA PRO A 627 29.51 25.14 -5.91
C PRO A 627 30.10 24.61 -7.23
N GLY A 628 29.81 25.31 -8.33
CA GLY A 628 30.27 24.95 -9.68
C GLY A 628 29.34 24.01 -10.46
N THR A 629 28.31 23.45 -9.82
CA THR A 629 27.29 22.67 -10.52
C THR A 629 26.29 23.55 -11.24
N VAL A 630 25.81 23.09 -12.39
CA VAL A 630 24.78 23.76 -13.21
C VAL A 630 23.53 22.89 -13.24
N ARG A 631 22.36 23.53 -13.27
CA ARG A 631 21.07 22.86 -13.51
C ARG A 631 20.24 23.63 -14.54
N LEU A 632 19.29 22.94 -15.16
CA LEU A 632 18.29 23.54 -16.03
C LEU A 632 16.92 23.55 -15.35
N VAL A 633 16.34 24.74 -15.20
CA VAL A 633 14.95 24.90 -14.72
C VAL A 633 14.09 25.25 -15.93
N ASN A 634 13.38 24.25 -16.46
CA ASN A 634 12.63 24.35 -17.72
C ASN A 634 13.46 24.84 -18.91
N GLY A 635 14.79 24.66 -18.89
CA GLY A 635 15.71 25.15 -19.91
C GLY A 635 16.44 26.45 -19.55
N ARG A 636 16.05 27.17 -18.48
CA ARG A 636 16.83 28.29 -17.93
C ARG A 636 18.07 27.77 -17.20
N VAL A 637 19.22 28.40 -17.43
CA VAL A 637 20.50 28.03 -16.81
C VAL A 637 20.61 28.63 -15.41
N GLU A 638 20.82 27.78 -14.42
CA GLU A 638 21.12 28.19 -13.05
C GLU A 638 22.44 27.55 -12.58
N LEU A 639 23.32 28.37 -12.01
CA LEU A 639 24.62 27.97 -11.47
C LEU A 639 24.57 27.97 -9.95
N CYS A 640 25.18 26.95 -9.35
CA CYS A 640 25.44 26.94 -7.92
C CYS A 640 26.70 27.76 -7.60
N HIS A 641 26.55 28.85 -6.88
CA HIS A 641 27.65 29.67 -6.38
C HIS A 641 27.50 29.89 -4.87
N ASN A 642 28.58 29.69 -4.10
CA ASN A 642 28.58 29.74 -2.63
C ASN A 642 27.44 28.92 -1.98
N GLY A 643 27.15 27.74 -2.53
CA GLY A 643 26.15 26.82 -1.99
C GLY A 643 24.70 27.23 -2.25
N ARG A 644 24.45 28.18 -3.16
CA ARG A 644 23.11 28.65 -3.54
C ARG A 644 22.93 28.65 -5.05
N TRP A 645 21.72 28.40 -5.52
CA TRP A 645 21.36 28.52 -6.93
C TRP A 645 21.07 29.97 -7.29
N GLY A 646 21.57 30.41 -8.45
CA GLY A 646 21.25 31.70 -9.04
C GLY A 646 21.32 31.64 -10.55
N THR A 647 20.72 32.62 -11.20
CA THR A 647 20.58 32.64 -12.66
C THR A 647 21.82 33.22 -13.33
N VAL A 648 21.91 33.00 -14.64
CA VAL A 648 22.98 33.52 -15.50
C VAL A 648 22.37 34.56 -16.44
N CYS A 649 23.05 35.69 -16.65
CA CYS A 649 22.60 36.71 -17.59
C CYS A 649 22.95 36.35 -19.04
N ASP A 650 22.06 36.68 -19.98
CA ASP A 650 22.21 36.41 -21.41
C ASP A 650 23.15 37.37 -22.16
N ASP A 651 23.75 38.34 -21.45
CA ASP A 651 24.73 39.26 -22.03
C ASP A 651 25.99 38.48 -22.44
N SER A 652 26.32 38.55 -23.74
CA SER A 652 27.33 37.74 -24.43
C SER A 652 27.09 36.22 -24.45
N TRP A 653 25.90 35.75 -24.07
CA TRP A 653 25.54 34.32 -24.07
C TRP A 653 25.45 33.74 -25.48
N ASP A 654 26.28 32.76 -25.79
CA ASP A 654 26.33 32.12 -27.11
C ASP A 654 26.28 30.57 -27.09
N ASN A 655 26.23 29.97 -28.28
CA ASN A 655 26.13 28.51 -28.43
C ASN A 655 27.35 27.76 -27.87
N THR A 656 28.51 28.42 -27.76
CA THR A 656 29.71 27.87 -27.13
C THR A 656 29.47 27.70 -25.64
N ASP A 657 28.95 28.74 -24.99
CA ASP A 657 28.64 28.72 -23.57
C ASP A 657 27.55 27.68 -23.25
N ALA A 658 26.49 27.67 -24.06
CA ALA A 658 25.41 26.70 -24.01
C ALA A 658 25.92 25.25 -24.17
N SER A 659 26.88 25.02 -25.06
CA SER A 659 27.45 23.70 -25.28
C SER A 659 28.30 23.20 -24.10
N VAL A 660 29.01 24.10 -23.39
CA VAL A 660 29.69 23.77 -22.14
C VAL A 660 28.69 23.34 -21.07
N VAL A 661 27.55 24.05 -20.94
CA VAL A 661 26.47 23.67 -20.02
C VAL A 661 25.91 22.28 -20.34
N CYS A 662 25.54 22.01 -21.61
CA CYS A 662 24.99 20.71 -22.00
C CYS A 662 25.96 19.55 -21.73
N ARG A 663 27.25 19.77 -22.02
CA ARG A 663 28.29 18.77 -21.78
C ARG A 663 28.54 18.54 -20.28
N GLN A 664 28.55 19.58 -19.46
CA GLN A 664 28.67 19.44 -18.00
C GLN A 664 27.50 18.65 -17.40
N LEU A 665 26.30 18.76 -17.99
CA LEU A 665 25.11 17.99 -17.61
C LEU A 665 25.13 16.54 -18.11
N GLY A 666 26.20 16.10 -18.79
CA GLY A 666 26.34 14.74 -19.31
C GLY A 666 25.56 14.49 -20.61
N LEU A 667 25.11 15.54 -21.30
CA LEU A 667 24.42 15.44 -22.58
C LEU A 667 25.45 15.55 -23.72
N GLU A 668 25.60 14.51 -24.55
CA GLU A 668 26.60 14.42 -25.63
C GLU A 668 26.24 15.26 -26.88
N THR A 669 25.73 16.49 -26.70
CA THR A 669 25.16 17.30 -27.80
C THR A 669 25.54 18.78 -27.72
N ASN A 670 25.61 19.45 -28.86
CA ASN A 670 25.77 20.91 -28.94
C ASN A 670 24.56 21.62 -28.31
N GLY A 671 24.82 22.64 -27.50
CA GLY A 671 23.80 23.49 -26.89
C GLY A 671 23.44 24.68 -27.77
N THR A 672 22.15 25.01 -27.84
CA THR A 672 21.67 26.26 -28.45
C THR A 672 21.42 27.28 -27.35
N ALA A 673 22.08 28.44 -27.43
CA ALA A 673 21.86 29.56 -26.52
C ALA A 673 20.54 30.26 -26.82
N LEU A 674 19.78 30.51 -25.75
CA LEU A 674 18.52 31.24 -25.79
C LEU A 674 18.59 32.40 -24.81
N SER A 675 18.01 33.53 -25.20
CA SER A 675 18.08 34.80 -24.46
C SER A 675 16.68 35.32 -24.12
N SER A 676 16.63 36.48 -23.46
CA SER A 676 15.42 37.21 -23.08
C SER A 676 14.47 36.40 -22.20
N ALA A 677 15.01 35.60 -21.28
CA ALA A 677 14.25 34.72 -20.40
C ALA A 677 13.24 33.84 -21.16
N TYR A 678 13.67 33.24 -22.29
CA TYR A 678 12.84 32.39 -23.16
C TYR A 678 12.02 31.33 -22.39
N PHE A 679 12.61 30.73 -21.34
CA PHE A 679 11.99 29.71 -20.49
C PHE A 679 11.32 30.27 -19.22
N GLY A 680 11.07 31.58 -19.20
CA GLY A 680 10.57 32.31 -18.04
C GLY A 680 11.69 32.82 -17.14
N GLN A 681 11.37 33.91 -16.44
CA GLN A 681 12.26 34.59 -15.49
C GLN A 681 12.51 33.71 -14.27
N GLY A 682 13.75 33.66 -13.82
CA GLY A 682 14.11 33.07 -12.53
C GLY A 682 13.79 34.00 -11.37
N ASN A 683 14.25 33.61 -10.19
CA ASN A 683 14.07 34.37 -8.95
C ASN A 683 15.37 34.33 -8.14
N GLY A 684 15.54 35.30 -7.24
CA GLY A 684 16.71 35.39 -6.38
C GLY A 684 17.87 36.14 -7.02
N SER A 685 19.10 35.63 -6.87
CA SER A 685 20.30 36.30 -7.34
C SER A 685 20.66 35.88 -8.77
N ILE A 686 21.12 36.83 -9.57
CA ILE A 686 21.82 36.58 -10.84
C ILE A 686 23.31 36.55 -10.48
N PHE A 687 24.04 35.49 -10.82
CA PHE A 687 25.42 35.29 -10.35
C PHE A 687 26.49 35.60 -11.40
N LEU A 688 26.20 35.35 -12.67
CA LEU A 688 27.15 35.55 -13.76
C LEU A 688 26.59 36.46 -14.84
N ALA A 689 27.45 37.29 -15.40
CA ALA A 689 27.23 38.06 -16.64
C ALA A 689 28.47 37.97 -17.56
N ASN A 690 28.29 38.29 -18.83
CA ASN A 690 29.36 38.25 -19.85
C ASN A 690 30.13 36.92 -19.87
N VAL A 691 29.41 35.80 -19.83
CA VAL A 691 30.06 34.50 -19.89
C VAL A 691 30.70 34.33 -21.27
N SER A 692 31.93 33.80 -21.29
CA SER A 692 32.65 33.49 -22.51
C SER A 692 33.52 32.25 -22.30
N CYS A 693 33.05 31.15 -22.87
CA CYS A 693 33.72 29.85 -22.88
C CYS A 693 34.57 29.67 -24.16
N ASN A 694 35.65 28.89 -24.09
CA ASN A 694 36.26 28.23 -25.24
C ASN A 694 35.90 26.73 -25.22
N GLU A 695 35.51 26.14 -26.35
CA GLU A 695 34.92 24.78 -26.46
C GLU A 695 35.63 23.61 -25.72
N ALA A 696 36.81 23.80 -25.14
CA ALA A 696 37.54 22.86 -24.30
C ALA A 696 37.14 22.85 -22.80
N GLU A 697 36.41 23.85 -22.27
CA GLU A 697 36.03 23.79 -20.86
C GLU A 697 35.03 22.67 -20.54
N MET A 698 35.28 21.96 -19.45
CA MET A 698 34.43 20.88 -18.93
C MET A 698 33.45 21.35 -17.87
N PHE A 699 33.72 22.49 -17.22
CA PHE A 699 32.88 23.06 -16.18
C PHE A 699 32.60 24.52 -16.52
N PHE A 700 31.33 24.90 -16.45
CA PHE A 700 30.80 26.20 -16.80
C PHE A 700 31.36 27.34 -15.94
N GLU A 701 31.64 27.08 -14.67
CA GLU A 701 32.29 28.05 -13.78
C GLU A 701 33.73 28.42 -14.20
N ASN A 702 34.38 27.61 -15.04
CA ASN A 702 35.75 27.89 -15.51
C ASN A 702 35.79 28.79 -16.75
N CYS A 703 34.64 29.07 -17.36
CA CYS A 703 34.55 30.04 -18.44
C CYS A 703 34.91 31.43 -17.92
N THR A 704 35.36 32.34 -18.78
CA THR A 704 35.58 33.72 -18.36
C THR A 704 34.22 34.37 -18.08
N HIS A 705 34.07 35.04 -16.94
CA HIS A 705 32.80 35.64 -16.54
C HIS A 705 33.01 36.82 -15.58
N ASP A 706 32.01 37.69 -15.47
CA ASP A 706 31.98 38.80 -14.54
C ASP A 706 30.99 38.53 -13.39
N PHE A 707 31.38 38.86 -12.16
CA PHE A 707 30.52 38.82 -10.96
C PHE A 707 29.84 40.16 -10.64
N ASP A 708 30.18 41.26 -11.34
CA ASP A 708 29.64 42.60 -11.10
C ASP A 708 28.35 42.85 -11.90
N ILE A 709 27.24 42.27 -11.44
CA ILE A 709 25.90 42.30 -12.07
C ILE A 709 25.36 43.73 -12.23
N LEU A 710 25.73 44.65 -11.34
CA LEU A 710 25.22 46.03 -11.31
C LEU A 710 25.78 46.90 -12.44
N SER A 711 26.93 46.53 -12.99
CA SER A 711 27.59 47.27 -14.07
C SER A 711 27.01 46.97 -15.47
N TYR A 712 26.26 45.88 -15.63
CA TYR A 712 25.80 45.35 -16.93
C TYR A 712 24.27 45.38 -17.16
N ASN A 713 23.48 46.00 -16.26
CA ASN A 713 22.02 46.09 -16.39
C ASN A 713 21.34 44.72 -16.62
N CYS A 714 21.82 43.69 -15.93
CA CYS A 714 21.20 42.37 -15.90
C CYS A 714 20.02 42.36 -14.93
N SER A 715 18.90 41.79 -15.37
CA SER A 715 17.70 41.52 -14.58
C SER A 715 17.14 40.17 -15.00
N HIS A 716 16.17 39.61 -14.28
CA HIS A 716 15.63 38.30 -14.64
C HIS A 716 14.95 38.25 -16.01
N SER A 717 14.63 39.39 -16.65
CA SER A 717 14.20 39.41 -18.05
C SER A 717 15.31 39.03 -19.05
N LYS A 718 16.56 38.97 -18.57
CA LYS A 718 17.76 38.58 -19.31
C LYS A 718 18.31 37.23 -18.84
N ASP A 719 17.53 36.41 -18.15
CA ASP A 719 18.04 35.11 -17.74
C ASP A 719 18.33 34.22 -18.97
N ALA A 720 19.55 33.70 -19.03
CA ALA A 720 20.05 32.85 -20.08
C ALA A 720 19.37 31.48 -20.06
N GLY A 721 19.01 31.00 -21.24
CA GLY A 721 18.45 29.68 -21.48
C GLY A 721 19.36 28.83 -22.35
N VAL A 722 19.23 27.52 -22.23
CA VAL A 722 19.89 26.57 -23.12
C VAL A 722 18.90 25.50 -23.56
N MET A 723 18.98 25.18 -24.85
CA MET A 723 18.42 23.97 -25.40
C MET A 723 19.55 22.98 -25.66
N CYS A 724 19.59 21.91 -24.86
CA CYS A 724 20.37 20.73 -25.17
C CYS A 724 19.48 19.79 -26.02
N LEU A 725 19.99 19.25 -27.12
CA LEU A 725 19.19 18.40 -28.02
C LEU A 725 18.63 17.19 -27.22
N SER A 726 17.30 17.15 -27.06
CA SER A 726 16.61 16.24 -26.12
C SER A 726 16.21 14.89 -26.73
N CYS A 727 16.38 14.74 -28.04
CA CYS A 727 16.05 13.54 -28.78
C CYS A 727 16.84 13.47 -30.09
N ILE A 728 16.98 12.25 -30.62
CA ILE A 728 17.60 12.01 -31.92
C ILE A 728 16.55 12.30 -33.01
N ASP A 729 16.92 13.13 -33.97
CA ASP A 729 16.06 13.52 -35.09
C ASP A 729 15.46 12.30 -35.81
N GLY A 730 14.14 12.29 -35.99
CA GLY A 730 13.37 11.17 -36.55
C GLY A 730 12.91 10.11 -35.54
N SER A 731 13.25 10.23 -34.25
CA SER A 731 12.69 9.37 -33.19
C SER A 731 11.19 9.58 -33.01
N ILE A 732 10.47 8.55 -32.54
CA ILE A 732 9.03 8.62 -32.26
C ILE A 732 8.73 8.23 -30.81
N ARG A 733 7.70 8.84 -30.22
CA ARG A 733 7.07 8.37 -28.99
C ARG A 733 5.53 8.44 -29.10
N LEU A 734 4.86 7.64 -28.29
CA LEU A 734 3.40 7.65 -28.15
C LEU A 734 3.01 8.24 -26.79
N VAL A 735 2.12 9.24 -26.78
CA VAL A 735 1.73 9.99 -25.59
C VAL A 735 0.21 9.99 -25.42
N GLY A 736 -0.28 9.91 -24.17
CA GLY A 736 -1.72 10.02 -23.87
C GLY A 736 -2.54 8.74 -24.11
N GLY A 737 -1.92 7.63 -24.49
CA GLY A 737 -2.57 6.32 -24.53
C GLY A 737 -2.64 5.65 -23.15
N THR A 738 -3.47 4.61 -23.03
CA THR A 738 -3.62 3.86 -21.76
C THR A 738 -2.41 2.96 -21.45
N ASN A 739 -1.56 2.71 -22.45
CA ASN A 739 -0.37 1.88 -22.36
C ASN A 739 0.63 2.27 -23.46
N SER A 740 1.83 1.67 -23.45
CA SER A 740 2.94 2.00 -24.37
C SER A 740 2.72 1.61 -25.85
N LYS A 741 1.58 1.00 -26.21
CA LYS A 741 1.26 0.56 -27.58
C LYS A 741 0.28 1.47 -28.29
N GLU A 742 -0.22 2.50 -27.62
CA GLU A 742 -1.19 3.43 -28.19
C GLU A 742 -0.93 4.85 -27.70
N GLY A 743 -1.37 5.83 -28.47
CA GLY A 743 -1.22 7.24 -28.11
C GLY A 743 -1.14 8.17 -29.32
N ARG A 744 -1.12 9.46 -29.04
CA ARG A 744 -0.76 10.53 -29.98
C ARG A 744 0.68 10.33 -30.44
N VAL A 745 0.92 10.46 -31.73
CA VAL A 745 2.25 10.33 -32.33
C VAL A 745 3.01 11.64 -32.18
N GLU A 746 4.18 11.58 -31.54
CA GLU A 746 5.10 12.69 -31.49
C GLU A 746 6.44 12.28 -32.12
N VAL A 747 6.97 13.15 -32.99
CA VAL A 747 8.20 12.92 -33.75
C VAL A 747 9.24 13.96 -33.33
N CYS A 748 10.46 13.50 -33.11
CA CYS A 748 11.58 14.39 -32.86
C CYS A 748 12.00 15.07 -34.18
N SER A 749 11.93 16.39 -34.23
CA SER A 749 12.41 17.20 -35.35
C SER A 749 13.22 18.38 -34.84
N GLY A 750 14.48 18.51 -35.27
CA GLY A 750 15.36 19.58 -34.80
C GLY A 750 15.67 19.52 -33.30
N GLY A 751 15.66 18.32 -32.71
CA GLY A 751 15.98 18.08 -31.29
C GLY A 751 14.83 18.36 -30.30
N MET A 752 13.62 18.63 -30.82
CA MET A 752 12.40 18.82 -30.05
C MET A 752 11.32 17.85 -30.50
N TRP A 753 10.47 17.44 -29.56
CA TRP A 753 9.26 16.67 -29.87
C TRP A 753 8.17 17.59 -30.42
N GLY A 754 7.58 17.22 -31.55
CA GLY A 754 6.40 17.85 -32.11
C GLY A 754 5.36 16.82 -32.54
N THR A 755 4.13 17.27 -32.76
CA THR A 755 3.00 16.39 -33.12
C THR A 755 2.87 16.22 -34.64
N VAL A 756 2.05 15.26 -35.07
CA VAL A 756 1.75 14.98 -36.48
C VAL A 756 0.28 15.30 -36.75
N CYS A 757 -0.04 15.95 -37.86
CA CYS A 757 -1.43 16.20 -38.26
C CYS A 757 -2.09 14.93 -38.81
N ASP A 758 -3.40 14.77 -38.58
CA ASP A 758 -4.20 13.65 -39.05
C ASP A 758 -4.72 13.79 -40.50
N ASP A 759 -4.43 14.91 -41.17
CA ASP A 759 -4.71 15.08 -42.61
C ASP A 759 -3.94 14.01 -43.42
N TYR A 760 -4.71 13.21 -44.17
CA TYR A 760 -4.25 12.03 -44.93
C TYR A 760 -3.64 10.89 -44.10
N TRP A 761 -3.70 10.95 -42.76
CA TRP A 761 -3.16 9.93 -41.87
C TRP A 761 -3.92 8.61 -41.95
N ASP A 762 -3.27 7.54 -42.41
CA ASP A 762 -3.89 6.24 -42.61
C ASP A 762 -3.16 5.05 -41.93
N ASN A 763 -3.74 3.85 -42.06
CA ASN A 763 -3.17 2.64 -41.43
C ASN A 763 -1.79 2.24 -41.99
N THR A 764 -1.44 2.71 -43.19
CA THR A 764 -0.11 2.53 -43.78
C THR A 764 0.91 3.36 -43.01
N ASP A 765 0.58 4.61 -42.71
CA ASP A 765 1.42 5.51 -41.90
C ASP A 765 1.54 4.99 -40.47
N ALA A 766 0.41 4.60 -39.87
CA ALA A 766 0.38 4.01 -38.53
C ALA A 766 1.21 2.72 -38.43
N SER A 767 1.24 1.91 -39.49
CA SER A 767 2.06 0.71 -39.54
C SER A 767 3.55 1.01 -39.59
N VAL A 768 3.97 2.09 -40.26
CA VAL A 768 5.37 2.56 -40.21
C VAL A 768 5.74 3.01 -38.80
N VAL A 769 4.88 3.77 -38.12
CA VAL A 769 5.09 4.18 -36.72
C VAL A 769 5.26 2.97 -35.81
N CYS A 770 4.31 2.04 -35.86
CA CYS A 770 4.31 0.88 -34.99
C CYS A 770 5.53 -0.03 -35.27
N ARG A 771 5.92 -0.20 -36.54
CA ARG A 771 7.13 -0.95 -36.88
C ARG A 771 8.41 -0.26 -36.41
N GLN A 772 8.49 1.06 -36.54
CA GLN A 772 9.61 1.84 -36.01
C GLN A 772 9.76 1.68 -34.48
N LEU A 773 8.65 1.51 -33.76
CA LEU A 773 8.60 1.26 -32.32
C LEU A 773 8.76 -0.23 -31.94
N GLY A 774 9.00 -1.11 -32.91
CA GLY A 774 9.22 -2.55 -32.67
C GLY A 774 7.95 -3.41 -32.62
N TYR A 775 6.80 -2.87 -33.01
CA TYR A 775 5.52 -3.60 -33.16
C TYR A 775 5.30 -4.09 -34.60
N HIS A 776 4.28 -4.91 -34.82
CA HIS A 776 4.05 -5.51 -36.14
C HIS A 776 3.37 -4.54 -37.12
N SER A 777 2.27 -3.91 -36.70
CA SER A 777 1.45 -2.99 -37.51
C SER A 777 0.62 -2.09 -36.57
N GLY A 778 -0.10 -1.11 -37.12
CA GLY A 778 -0.90 -0.16 -36.35
C GLY A 778 -2.17 0.28 -37.05
N THR A 779 -3.16 0.69 -36.26
CA THR A 779 -4.36 1.40 -36.74
C THR A 779 -4.21 2.90 -36.48
N ALA A 780 -4.55 3.72 -37.47
CA ALA A 780 -4.53 5.16 -37.41
C ALA A 780 -5.75 5.72 -36.66
N PHE A 781 -5.52 6.77 -35.88
CA PHE A 781 -6.53 7.56 -35.19
C PHE A 781 -6.30 9.04 -35.49
N GLY A 782 -7.37 9.79 -35.68
CA GLY A 782 -7.32 11.24 -35.89
C GLY A 782 -8.09 12.01 -34.81
N SER A 783 -8.29 13.30 -35.04
CA SER A 783 -9.09 14.21 -34.24
C SER A 783 -8.68 14.25 -32.77
N ALA A 784 -7.36 14.21 -32.52
CA ALA A 784 -6.77 14.20 -31.19
C ALA A 784 -7.38 13.13 -30.25
N TYR A 785 -7.66 11.93 -30.78
CA TYR A 785 -8.30 10.84 -30.04
C TYR A 785 -7.64 10.52 -28.69
N PHE A 786 -6.30 10.61 -28.62
CA PHE A 786 -5.51 10.39 -27.40
C PHE A 786 -5.17 11.68 -26.64
N GLY A 787 -5.94 12.74 -26.88
CA GLY A 787 -5.72 14.08 -26.34
C GLY A 787 -4.81 14.93 -27.21
N GLN A 788 -4.99 16.24 -27.10
CA GLN A 788 -4.22 17.26 -27.80
C GLN A 788 -2.79 17.32 -27.26
N GLY A 789 -1.83 17.46 -28.16
CA GLY A 789 -0.47 17.79 -27.82
C GLY A 789 -0.28 19.29 -27.58
N THR A 790 0.99 19.66 -27.43
CA THR A 790 1.42 21.04 -27.19
C THR A 790 2.69 21.31 -27.98
N GLY A 791 2.88 22.54 -28.42
CA GLY A 791 4.08 22.94 -29.15
C GLY A 791 3.84 22.94 -30.66
N SER A 792 4.86 22.55 -31.43
CA SER A 792 4.78 22.60 -32.90
C SER A 792 4.21 21.31 -33.47
N ILE A 793 3.35 21.42 -34.50
CA ILE A 793 2.99 20.31 -35.39
C ILE A 793 4.10 20.24 -36.45
N VAL A 794 4.85 19.14 -36.49
CA VAL A 794 6.10 19.02 -37.27
C VAL A 794 5.94 18.29 -38.59
N MET A 795 4.81 17.59 -38.77
CA MET A 795 4.49 16.86 -40.00
C MET A 795 3.00 16.99 -40.32
N ASP A 796 2.69 17.22 -41.58
CA ASP A 796 1.34 17.31 -42.12
C ASP A 796 1.28 16.61 -43.49
N ASN A 797 0.09 16.16 -43.91
CA ASN A 797 -0.16 15.35 -45.10
C ASN A 797 0.82 14.18 -45.25
N VAL A 798 0.97 13.39 -44.18
CA VAL A 798 1.90 12.25 -44.18
C VAL A 798 1.38 11.18 -45.13
N HIS A 799 2.27 10.63 -45.95
CA HIS A 799 1.94 9.57 -46.91
C HIS A 799 3.10 8.59 -47.07
N CYS A 800 2.98 7.44 -46.41
CA CYS A 800 3.93 6.33 -46.45
C CYS A 800 3.54 5.29 -47.53
N ASN A 801 4.54 4.57 -48.07
CA ASN A 801 4.34 3.37 -48.89
C ASN A 801 4.21 2.08 -48.05
N GLY A 802 4.48 2.18 -46.74
CA GLY A 802 4.34 1.09 -45.78
C GLY A 802 5.60 0.26 -45.58
N THR A 803 6.72 0.55 -46.25
CA THR A 803 8.00 -0.17 -46.12
C THR A 803 9.12 0.67 -45.49
N GLU A 804 8.85 1.95 -45.24
CA GLU A 804 9.78 2.90 -44.62
C GLU A 804 10.20 2.43 -43.22
N SER A 805 11.48 2.62 -42.89
CA SER A 805 12.03 2.28 -41.58
C SER A 805 11.76 3.35 -40.51
N LEU A 806 11.56 4.60 -40.93
CA LEU A 806 11.25 5.74 -40.07
C LEU A 806 10.07 6.53 -40.65
N LEU A 807 9.15 7.02 -39.82
CA LEU A 807 8.03 7.86 -40.27
C LEU A 807 8.52 9.14 -40.98
N LYS A 808 9.63 9.72 -40.51
CA LYS A 808 10.26 10.90 -41.11
C LYS A 808 10.67 10.70 -42.58
N ASN A 809 10.84 9.45 -43.03
CA ASN A 809 11.19 9.13 -44.41
C ASN A 809 9.96 9.04 -45.33
N CYS A 810 8.75 9.09 -44.79
CA CYS A 810 7.54 9.19 -45.59
C CYS A 810 7.41 10.59 -46.21
N THR A 811 6.67 10.68 -47.31
CA THR A 811 6.41 11.99 -47.93
C THR A 811 5.50 12.78 -47.00
N HIS A 812 5.87 14.01 -46.67
CA HIS A 812 5.09 14.90 -45.79
C HIS A 812 5.47 16.36 -46.08
N ILE A 813 4.65 17.29 -45.58
CA ILE A 813 4.97 18.71 -45.56
C ILE A 813 5.16 19.19 -44.11
N THR A 814 5.88 20.31 -43.95
CA THR A 814 6.19 20.91 -42.63
C THR A 814 5.41 22.19 -42.37
N GLU A 815 4.96 22.88 -43.42
CA GLU A 815 3.97 23.94 -43.32
C GLU A 815 2.59 23.29 -43.24
N HIS A 816 1.86 23.55 -42.14
CA HIS A 816 0.58 22.91 -41.86
C HIS A 816 -0.54 23.94 -41.69
N ASN A 817 -1.77 23.54 -41.99
CA ASN A 817 -2.98 24.29 -41.64
C ASN A 817 -3.73 23.71 -40.44
N CYS A 818 -3.16 22.68 -39.80
CA CYS A 818 -3.76 21.99 -38.68
C CYS A 818 -3.60 22.72 -37.35
N ASN A 819 -4.45 22.40 -36.39
CA ASN A 819 -4.33 22.74 -34.98
C ASN A 819 -4.27 21.45 -34.12
N HIS A 820 -3.99 21.53 -32.82
CA HIS A 820 -3.83 20.32 -32.00
C HIS A 820 -5.09 19.46 -31.84
N ASN A 821 -6.29 19.92 -32.22
CA ASN A 821 -7.46 19.04 -32.33
C ASN A 821 -7.33 18.02 -33.47
N GLU A 822 -6.35 18.18 -34.35
CA GLU A 822 -6.05 17.34 -35.52
C GLU A 822 -4.77 16.53 -35.28
N ASP A 823 -4.31 16.39 -34.04
CA ASP A 823 -3.13 15.57 -33.76
C ASP A 823 -3.43 14.07 -34.01
N ALA A 824 -2.61 13.44 -34.84
CA ALA A 824 -2.67 12.05 -35.21
C ALA A 824 -2.24 11.11 -34.07
N GLY A 825 -2.86 9.95 -34.04
CA GLY A 825 -2.60 8.89 -33.07
C GLY A 825 -2.53 7.52 -33.72
N VAL A 826 -2.03 6.55 -32.96
CA VAL A 826 -1.95 5.14 -33.39
C VAL A 826 -2.30 4.19 -32.26
N LYS A 827 -2.72 2.99 -32.63
CA LYS A 827 -2.75 1.81 -31.77
C LYS A 827 -2.02 0.67 -32.46
N CYS A 828 -0.94 0.21 -31.84
CA CYS A 828 -0.07 -0.83 -32.36
C CYS A 828 -0.53 -2.24 -31.95
N VAL A 829 -0.31 -3.20 -32.84
CA VAL A 829 -0.53 -4.63 -32.60
C VAL A 829 0.80 -5.39 -32.59
N LEU A 830 0.90 -6.40 -31.72
CA LEU A 830 2.12 -7.20 -31.53
C LEU A 830 2.29 -8.30 -32.57
N CYS A 831 1.19 -8.71 -33.21
CA CYS A 831 1.16 -9.84 -34.13
C CYS A 831 -0.01 -9.69 -35.11
N ALA A 832 0.07 -10.42 -36.22
CA ALA A 832 -1.05 -10.60 -37.14
C ALA A 832 -2.01 -11.65 -36.60
N ASP A 833 -3.32 -11.36 -36.67
CA ASP A 833 -4.36 -12.29 -36.22
C ASP A 833 -4.23 -13.68 -36.85
N GLU A 834 -4.62 -14.70 -36.09
CA GLU A 834 -4.57 -16.13 -36.44
C GLU A 834 -3.18 -16.75 -36.54
N SER A 835 -2.12 -15.95 -36.34
CA SER A 835 -0.74 -16.45 -36.23
C SER A 835 -0.57 -17.30 -34.97
N ILE A 836 0.27 -18.33 -35.04
CA ILE A 836 0.65 -19.14 -33.86
C ILE A 836 2.16 -19.17 -33.68
N ARG A 837 2.61 -19.36 -32.43
CA ARG A 837 4.01 -19.59 -32.08
C ARG A 837 4.15 -20.62 -30.96
N LEU A 838 5.32 -21.26 -30.89
CA LEU A 838 5.70 -22.14 -29.79
C LEU A 838 6.72 -21.42 -28.90
N VAL A 839 6.46 -21.38 -27.59
CA VAL A 839 7.27 -20.65 -26.61
C VAL A 839 7.80 -21.61 -25.55
N ASN A 840 9.03 -21.38 -25.07
CA ASN A 840 9.69 -22.16 -24.03
C ASN A 840 9.90 -23.66 -24.33
N GLY A 841 9.89 -24.06 -25.60
CA GLY A 841 10.44 -25.35 -26.02
C GLY A 841 11.96 -25.34 -26.07
N SER A 842 12.58 -26.51 -26.01
CA SER A 842 14.03 -26.62 -26.25
C SER A 842 14.40 -26.58 -27.74
N HIS A 843 13.39 -26.66 -28.61
CA HIS A 843 13.51 -26.57 -30.06
C HIS A 843 12.28 -25.86 -30.67
N ASP A 844 12.41 -25.32 -31.88
CA ASP A 844 11.35 -24.57 -32.59
C ASP A 844 10.09 -25.38 -32.95
N TRP A 845 10.14 -26.70 -32.80
CA TRP A 845 9.06 -27.65 -33.09
C TRP A 845 8.34 -28.17 -31.85
N GLU A 846 8.69 -27.68 -30.66
CA GLU A 846 8.00 -27.96 -29.41
C GLU A 846 7.85 -26.70 -28.57
N GLY A 847 6.85 -26.67 -27.69
CA GLY A 847 6.65 -25.53 -26.78
C GLY A 847 5.19 -25.33 -26.39
N ARG A 848 4.96 -24.33 -25.54
CA ARG A 848 3.63 -23.82 -25.22
C ARG A 848 3.04 -23.14 -26.46
N VAL A 849 1.78 -23.42 -26.76
CA VAL A 849 1.08 -22.85 -27.92
C VAL A 849 0.52 -21.48 -27.56
N GLU A 850 0.95 -20.46 -28.29
CA GLU A 850 0.38 -19.12 -28.23
C GLU A 850 -0.19 -18.74 -29.60
N VAL A 851 -1.38 -18.15 -29.60
CA VAL A 851 -2.13 -17.73 -30.78
C VAL A 851 -2.40 -16.23 -30.71
N CYS A 852 -2.29 -15.55 -31.84
CA CYS A 852 -2.60 -14.14 -31.95
C CYS A 852 -4.10 -13.95 -32.22
N VAL A 853 -4.79 -13.25 -31.33
CA VAL A 853 -6.19 -12.85 -31.51
C VAL A 853 -6.32 -11.37 -31.15
N SER A 854 -6.96 -10.61 -32.04
CA SER A 854 -7.12 -9.16 -31.93
C SER A 854 -5.79 -8.42 -31.72
N GLY A 855 -4.74 -8.84 -32.42
CA GLY A 855 -3.42 -8.19 -32.41
C GLY A 855 -2.58 -8.44 -31.16
N SER A 856 -2.97 -9.41 -30.33
CA SER A 856 -2.28 -9.77 -29.08
C SER A 856 -2.05 -11.27 -28.98
N TRP A 857 -0.87 -11.67 -28.50
CA TRP A 857 -0.57 -13.07 -28.18
C TRP A 857 -1.32 -13.50 -26.92
N GLY A 858 -1.96 -14.66 -26.98
CA GLY A 858 -2.54 -15.34 -25.83
C GLY A 858 -2.39 -16.84 -25.93
N THR A 859 -2.51 -17.53 -24.81
CA THR A 859 -2.28 -18.98 -24.73
C THR A 859 -3.53 -19.77 -25.12
N VAL A 860 -3.37 -21.08 -25.31
CA VAL A 860 -4.48 -22.02 -25.59
C VAL A 860 -4.69 -22.91 -24.38
N CYS A 861 -5.94 -23.11 -23.95
CA CYS A 861 -6.24 -24.01 -22.84
C CYS A 861 -6.16 -25.48 -23.26
N ASP A 862 -5.63 -26.32 -22.36
CA ASP A 862 -5.46 -27.75 -22.53
C ASP A 862 -6.76 -28.58 -22.37
N ASN A 863 -7.91 -27.94 -22.11
CA ASN A 863 -9.20 -28.62 -22.06
C ASN A 863 -9.57 -29.16 -23.45
N ASN A 864 -9.82 -30.46 -23.53
CA ASN A 864 -10.04 -31.21 -24.78
C ASN A 864 -8.86 -31.18 -25.76
N TRP A 865 -7.68 -30.69 -25.34
CA TRP A 865 -6.50 -30.63 -26.17
C TRP A 865 -5.94 -32.03 -26.46
N ASP A 866 -5.99 -32.45 -27.71
CA ASP A 866 -5.61 -33.79 -28.15
C ASP A 866 -4.60 -33.79 -29.31
N SER A 867 -4.21 -34.99 -29.76
CA SER A 867 -3.23 -35.15 -30.85
C SER A 867 -3.70 -34.59 -32.20
N ASN A 868 -5.01 -34.44 -32.42
CA ASN A 868 -5.55 -33.80 -33.64
C ASN A 868 -5.37 -32.28 -33.58
N ASP A 869 -5.53 -31.68 -32.39
CA ASP A 869 -5.23 -30.26 -32.17
C ASP A 869 -3.73 -29.98 -32.33
N ALA A 870 -2.90 -30.83 -31.73
CA ALA A 870 -1.44 -30.78 -31.90
C ALA A 870 -1.04 -30.95 -33.38
N ALA A 871 -1.72 -31.82 -34.13
CA ALA A 871 -1.48 -31.98 -35.57
C ALA A 871 -1.84 -30.71 -36.37
N ALA A 872 -2.89 -29.98 -35.98
CA ALA A 872 -3.24 -28.70 -36.61
C ALA A 872 -2.17 -27.63 -36.35
N VAL A 873 -1.66 -27.54 -35.11
CA VAL A 873 -0.54 -26.65 -34.74
C VAL A 873 0.72 -26.96 -35.55
N CYS A 874 1.13 -28.24 -35.57
CA CYS A 874 2.34 -28.66 -36.28
C CYS A 874 2.24 -28.44 -37.79
N ARG A 875 1.05 -28.63 -38.37
CA ARG A 875 0.81 -28.35 -39.77
C ARG A 875 0.87 -26.86 -40.08
N GLN A 876 0.21 -26.02 -39.28
CA GLN A 876 0.22 -24.57 -39.45
C GLN A 876 1.64 -23.98 -39.34
N LEU A 877 2.51 -24.55 -38.49
CA LEU A 877 3.91 -24.15 -38.35
C LEU A 877 4.87 -24.82 -39.36
N GLY A 878 4.39 -25.78 -40.17
CA GLY A 878 5.21 -26.48 -41.17
C GLY A 878 6.14 -27.56 -40.62
N TRP A 879 5.87 -28.11 -39.42
CA TRP A 879 6.65 -29.18 -38.78
C TRP A 879 6.12 -30.60 -39.02
N GLY A 880 5.17 -30.75 -39.96
CA GLY A 880 4.58 -32.04 -40.33
C GLY A 880 3.10 -32.15 -39.93
N SER A 881 2.50 -33.31 -40.16
CA SER A 881 1.06 -33.54 -39.99
C SER A 881 0.67 -34.28 -38.71
N SER A 882 1.57 -34.40 -37.74
CA SER A 882 1.30 -35.06 -36.45
C SER A 882 2.15 -34.47 -35.33
N GLY A 883 1.58 -34.39 -34.14
CA GLY A 883 2.26 -33.97 -32.92
C GLY A 883 1.64 -34.58 -31.68
N SER A 884 2.37 -34.51 -30.58
CA SER A 884 1.89 -34.90 -29.26
C SER A 884 1.32 -33.68 -28.52
N ALA A 885 0.10 -33.81 -28.01
CA ALA A 885 -0.52 -32.83 -27.12
C ALA A 885 0.06 -32.96 -25.72
N LEU A 886 0.60 -31.87 -25.19
CA LEU A 886 1.17 -31.77 -23.86
C LEU A 886 0.29 -30.85 -23.01
N LEU A 887 0.00 -31.28 -21.78
CA LEU A 887 -1.01 -30.68 -20.90
C LEU A 887 -0.35 -30.06 -19.65
N ASN A 888 -1.13 -29.33 -18.85
CA ASN A 888 -0.74 -28.76 -17.56
C ASN A 888 0.50 -27.85 -17.62
N ALA A 889 0.57 -26.97 -18.62
CA ALA A 889 1.67 -26.02 -18.79
C ALA A 889 3.07 -26.67 -18.77
N TYR A 890 3.24 -27.78 -19.48
CA TYR A 890 4.48 -28.57 -19.54
C TYR A 890 5.73 -27.72 -19.83
N PHE A 891 5.61 -26.70 -20.70
CA PHE A 891 6.69 -25.76 -21.06
C PHE A 891 6.68 -24.47 -20.23
N GLY A 892 6.07 -24.51 -19.04
CA GLY A 892 5.82 -23.36 -18.20
C GLY A 892 4.58 -22.57 -18.63
N GLN A 893 4.07 -21.77 -17.70
CA GLN A 893 2.89 -20.95 -17.88
C GLN A 893 3.22 -19.73 -18.75
N GLY A 894 2.27 -19.29 -19.57
CA GLY A 894 2.38 -18.04 -20.30
C GLY A 894 2.04 -16.82 -19.44
N ASP A 895 2.60 -15.68 -19.82
CA ASP A 895 2.28 -14.37 -19.24
C ASP A 895 1.27 -13.69 -20.18
N GLY A 896 -0.02 -13.90 -19.94
CA GLY A 896 -1.07 -13.35 -20.81
C GLY A 896 -2.45 -13.97 -20.60
N SER A 897 -3.42 -13.52 -21.39
CA SER A 897 -4.77 -14.09 -21.44
C SER A 897 -4.79 -15.37 -22.28
N ILE A 898 -5.73 -16.27 -21.98
CA ILE A 898 -5.98 -17.47 -22.77
C ILE A 898 -6.98 -17.09 -23.86
N HIS A 899 -6.58 -17.24 -25.11
CA HIS A 899 -7.37 -16.79 -26.26
C HIS A 899 -8.30 -17.88 -26.81
N LEU A 900 -7.93 -19.16 -26.67
CA LEU A 900 -8.72 -20.29 -27.13
C LEU A 900 -8.88 -21.34 -26.03
N ASP A 901 -10.08 -21.90 -25.90
CA ASP A 901 -10.43 -23.01 -24.99
C ASP A 901 -11.32 -24.02 -25.72
N ASN A 902 -11.34 -25.26 -25.22
CA ASN A 902 -12.07 -26.39 -25.81
C ASN A 902 -11.82 -26.52 -27.32
N VAL A 903 -10.56 -26.37 -27.73
CA VAL A 903 -10.17 -26.60 -29.12
C VAL A 903 -10.43 -28.06 -29.45
N HIS A 904 -11.07 -28.29 -30.59
CA HIS A 904 -11.41 -29.63 -31.06
C HIS A 904 -11.31 -29.68 -32.59
N CYS A 905 -10.13 -30.01 -33.07
CA CYS A 905 -9.81 -30.21 -34.47
C CYS A 905 -10.18 -31.64 -34.93
N PHE A 906 -10.51 -31.79 -36.21
CA PHE A 906 -10.61 -33.09 -36.89
C PHE A 906 -9.24 -33.60 -37.37
N GLY A 907 -8.20 -32.76 -37.28
CA GLY A 907 -6.83 -33.09 -37.65
C GLY A 907 -6.50 -32.78 -39.11
N THR A 908 -7.38 -32.09 -39.86
CA THR A 908 -7.17 -31.71 -41.27
C THR A 908 -7.13 -30.19 -41.51
N GLU A 909 -7.48 -29.40 -40.49
CA GLU A 909 -7.54 -27.95 -40.52
C GLU A 909 -6.16 -27.30 -40.74
N GLN A 910 -6.08 -26.28 -41.59
CA GLN A 910 -4.81 -25.59 -41.90
C GLN A 910 -4.42 -24.54 -40.85
N LEU A 911 -5.39 -24.01 -40.11
CA LEU A 911 -5.19 -23.03 -39.03
C LEU A 911 -5.88 -23.55 -37.76
N LEU A 912 -5.25 -23.35 -36.60
CA LEU A 912 -5.81 -23.74 -35.31
C LEU A 912 -7.15 -23.05 -35.01
N THR A 913 -7.28 -21.79 -35.43
CA THR A 913 -8.50 -20.98 -35.29
C THR A 913 -9.68 -21.50 -36.12
N ASN A 914 -9.43 -22.32 -37.16
CA ASN A 914 -10.49 -22.96 -37.95
C ASN A 914 -11.09 -24.19 -37.27
N CYS A 915 -10.45 -24.71 -36.22
CA CYS A 915 -11.01 -25.77 -35.41
C CYS A 915 -12.18 -25.23 -34.59
N ARG A 916 -13.11 -26.11 -34.21
CA ARG A 916 -14.15 -25.71 -33.26
C ARG A 916 -13.49 -25.33 -31.94
N ASN A 917 -13.69 -24.09 -31.50
CA ASN A 917 -13.08 -23.55 -30.29
C ASN A 917 -14.07 -22.62 -29.57
N SER A 918 -13.71 -22.21 -28.35
CA SER A 918 -14.41 -21.22 -27.54
C SER A 918 -13.44 -20.12 -27.12
N THR A 919 -13.86 -18.86 -27.22
CA THR A 919 -13.08 -17.71 -26.71
C THR A 919 -13.38 -17.41 -25.25
N THR A 920 -14.48 -17.93 -24.71
CA THR A 920 -14.77 -17.89 -23.27
C THR A 920 -14.22 -19.14 -22.60
N HIS A 921 -13.39 -18.95 -21.56
CA HIS A 921 -12.71 -20.03 -20.85
C HIS A 921 -12.85 -19.91 -19.33
N ASN A 922 -12.66 -21.02 -18.62
CA ASN A 922 -12.49 -21.06 -17.16
C ASN A 922 -11.09 -21.55 -16.74
N CYS A 923 -10.18 -21.64 -17.71
CA CYS A 923 -8.79 -22.04 -17.51
C CYS A 923 -7.96 -20.91 -16.90
N GLY A 924 -6.92 -21.28 -16.14
CA GLY A 924 -5.80 -20.40 -15.83
C GLY A 924 -4.53 -20.90 -16.52
N ASN A 925 -3.46 -20.11 -16.54
CA ASN A 925 -2.24 -20.41 -17.31
C ASN A 925 -1.50 -21.68 -16.85
N SER A 926 -1.86 -22.25 -15.69
CA SER A 926 -1.45 -23.61 -15.29
C SER A 926 -1.97 -24.72 -16.22
N LYS A 927 -2.92 -24.38 -17.11
CA LYS A 927 -3.53 -25.25 -18.10
C LYS A 927 -3.16 -24.85 -19.52
N ASP A 928 -2.09 -24.09 -19.72
CA ASP A 928 -1.64 -23.77 -21.06
C ASP A 928 -1.23 -25.04 -21.80
N ALA A 929 -1.80 -25.20 -22.99
CA ALA A 929 -1.55 -26.31 -23.90
C ALA A 929 -0.15 -26.20 -24.50
N GLY A 930 0.54 -27.33 -24.53
CA GLY A 930 1.81 -27.51 -25.22
C GLY A 930 1.68 -28.47 -26.39
N VAL A 931 2.64 -28.38 -27.31
CA VAL A 931 2.79 -29.31 -28.44
C VAL A 931 4.24 -29.71 -28.55
N ALA A 932 4.47 -30.98 -28.88
CA ALA A 932 5.74 -31.47 -29.41
C ALA A 932 5.47 -32.11 -30.79
N CYS A 933 5.92 -31.46 -31.86
CA CYS A 933 5.72 -31.96 -33.21
C CYS A 933 6.61 -33.17 -33.48
N HIS A 934 6.08 -34.15 -34.23
CA HIS A 934 6.87 -35.29 -34.65
C HIS A 934 7.76 -34.88 -35.83
N VAL A 935 9.02 -34.57 -35.53
CA VAL A 935 10.05 -34.32 -36.54
C VAL A 935 10.64 -35.62 -37.08
N CYS A 936 11.04 -35.62 -38.34
CA CYS A 936 11.76 -36.75 -38.93
C CYS A 936 13.25 -36.71 -38.57
N THR A 937 13.96 -37.85 -38.67
CA THR A 937 15.40 -37.90 -38.42
C THR A 937 16.17 -37.40 -39.66
N PRO A 938 16.99 -36.34 -39.57
CA PRO A 938 17.73 -35.82 -40.72
C PRO A 938 18.55 -36.89 -41.43
N GLY A 939 18.53 -36.87 -42.76
CA GLY A 939 19.21 -37.85 -43.61
C GLY A 939 18.41 -39.14 -43.86
N THR A 940 17.26 -39.35 -43.22
CA THR A 940 16.36 -40.48 -43.54
C THR A 940 15.53 -40.21 -44.78
N VAL A 941 15.21 -41.26 -45.53
CA VAL A 941 14.36 -41.20 -46.73
C VAL A 941 13.08 -42.02 -46.52
N ARG A 942 12.00 -41.64 -47.18
CA ARG A 942 10.74 -42.41 -47.24
C ARG A 942 10.16 -42.42 -48.66
N LEU A 943 9.36 -43.44 -48.95
CA LEU A 943 8.61 -43.54 -50.21
C LEU A 943 7.14 -43.23 -49.96
N VAL A 944 6.60 -42.26 -50.70
CA VAL A 944 5.21 -41.79 -50.55
C VAL A 944 4.44 -41.98 -51.86
N ASN A 945 3.14 -42.27 -51.77
CA ASN A 945 2.24 -42.44 -52.93
C ASN A 945 2.61 -43.55 -53.92
N GLY A 946 3.40 -44.54 -53.50
CA GLY A 946 3.51 -45.80 -54.23
C GLY A 946 2.31 -46.71 -54.01
N SER A 947 2.11 -47.71 -54.89
CA SER A 947 1.04 -48.71 -54.69
C SER A 947 1.33 -49.68 -53.54
N ASN A 948 2.57 -49.70 -53.05
CA ASN A 948 3.06 -50.55 -51.97
C ASN A 948 4.33 -49.93 -51.35
N SER A 949 4.93 -50.60 -50.36
CA SER A 949 6.06 -50.07 -49.56
C SER A 949 7.43 -50.07 -50.25
N ILE A 950 7.55 -50.60 -51.48
CA ILE A 950 8.82 -50.66 -52.23
C ILE A 950 8.87 -49.68 -53.40
N GLU A 951 7.85 -48.85 -53.57
CA GLU A 951 7.86 -47.82 -54.61
C GLU A 951 7.22 -46.54 -54.10
N GLY A 952 7.51 -45.43 -54.76
CA GLY A 952 6.91 -44.13 -54.43
C GLY A 952 7.82 -42.96 -54.78
N ARG A 953 7.28 -41.77 -54.57
CA ARG A 953 8.03 -40.51 -54.56
C ARG A 953 9.05 -40.54 -53.42
N VAL A 954 10.27 -40.12 -53.70
CA VAL A 954 11.33 -40.02 -52.68
C VAL A 954 11.15 -38.72 -51.92
N GLU A 955 11.02 -38.84 -50.60
CA GLU A 955 11.08 -37.70 -49.70
C GLU A 955 12.26 -37.87 -48.75
N LEU A 956 13.08 -36.81 -48.64
CA LEU A 956 14.26 -36.76 -47.81
C LEU A 956 13.98 -35.89 -46.58
N CYS A 957 14.37 -36.37 -45.40
CA CYS A 957 14.30 -35.60 -44.19
C CYS A 957 15.51 -34.65 -44.07
N HIS A 958 15.26 -33.34 -44.06
CA HIS A 958 16.27 -32.30 -43.86
C HIS A 958 15.79 -31.31 -42.80
N ASN A 959 16.66 -31.01 -41.82
CA ASN A 959 16.34 -30.15 -40.66
C ASN A 959 15.02 -30.52 -39.97
N GLY A 960 14.75 -31.83 -39.83
CA GLY A 960 13.54 -32.34 -39.15
C GLY A 960 12.26 -32.30 -39.98
N ARG A 961 12.34 -31.89 -41.26
CA ARG A 961 11.19 -31.76 -42.19
C ARG A 961 11.36 -32.68 -43.40
N TRP A 962 10.26 -33.23 -43.87
CA TRP A 962 10.23 -33.96 -45.15
C TRP A 962 10.13 -32.97 -46.29
N GLY A 963 10.99 -33.09 -47.30
CA GLY A 963 10.80 -32.42 -48.58
C GLY A 963 11.17 -33.34 -49.74
N THR A 964 10.97 -32.84 -50.96
CA THR A 964 11.14 -33.60 -52.19
C THR A 964 12.58 -33.61 -52.67
N VAL A 965 12.92 -34.57 -53.52
CA VAL A 965 14.20 -34.62 -54.24
C VAL A 965 13.92 -34.29 -55.70
N CYS A 966 14.71 -33.42 -56.32
CA CYS A 966 14.55 -33.15 -57.74
C CYS A 966 14.98 -34.35 -58.58
N ASP A 967 14.32 -34.55 -59.73
CA ASP A 967 14.69 -35.58 -60.70
C ASP A 967 15.74 -35.12 -61.73
N ASP A 968 16.24 -33.89 -61.64
CA ASP A 968 17.40 -33.44 -62.40
C ASP A 968 18.62 -34.29 -62.03
N SER A 969 19.27 -34.85 -63.05
CA SER A 969 20.35 -35.83 -62.94
C SER A 969 20.00 -37.15 -62.22
N TRP A 970 18.74 -37.39 -61.83
CA TRP A 970 18.31 -38.56 -61.06
C TRP A 970 18.30 -39.87 -61.87
N ASP A 971 19.16 -40.82 -61.49
CA ASP A 971 19.37 -42.06 -62.21
C ASP A 971 19.17 -43.34 -61.37
N ASN A 972 19.35 -44.52 -62.00
CA ASN A 972 19.19 -45.80 -61.32
C ASN A 972 20.24 -46.06 -60.22
N THR A 973 21.37 -45.37 -60.27
CA THR A 973 22.44 -45.39 -59.26
C THR A 973 21.94 -44.68 -58.00
N ASP A 974 21.36 -43.49 -58.14
CA ASP A 974 20.75 -42.73 -57.03
C ASP A 974 19.58 -43.47 -56.42
N ALA A 975 18.68 -43.97 -57.26
CA ALA A 975 17.57 -44.82 -56.86
C ALA A 975 18.01 -46.07 -56.09
N SER A 976 19.15 -46.66 -56.46
CA SER A 976 19.71 -47.82 -55.77
C SER A 976 20.31 -47.46 -54.40
N VAL A 977 20.84 -46.24 -54.21
CA VAL A 977 21.22 -45.73 -52.90
C VAL A 977 19.99 -45.59 -51.99
N VAL A 978 18.90 -45.00 -52.50
CA VAL A 978 17.63 -44.88 -51.74
C VAL A 978 17.09 -46.24 -51.33
N CYS A 979 16.99 -47.19 -52.27
CA CYS A 979 16.48 -48.52 -51.97
C CYS A 979 17.36 -49.28 -50.98
N ARG A 980 18.69 -49.16 -51.10
CA ARG A 980 19.62 -49.74 -50.14
C ARG A 980 19.48 -49.11 -48.76
N GLN A 981 19.34 -47.78 -48.68
CA GLN A 981 19.12 -47.07 -47.43
C GLN A 981 17.83 -47.54 -46.74
N LEU A 982 16.80 -47.92 -47.51
CA LEU A 982 15.54 -48.49 -47.02
C LEU A 982 15.59 -50.02 -46.75
N GLY A 983 16.73 -50.68 -47.00
CA GLY A 983 16.91 -52.11 -46.78
C GLY A 983 16.38 -53.02 -47.90
N TYR A 984 16.17 -52.48 -49.11
CA TYR A 984 15.74 -53.22 -50.29
C TYR A 984 16.91 -53.50 -51.26
N GLY A 985 16.63 -54.29 -52.30
CA GLY A 985 17.55 -54.51 -53.42
C GLY A 985 17.64 -53.29 -54.35
N PRO A 986 18.39 -53.38 -55.47
CA PRO A 986 18.57 -52.27 -56.41
C PRO A 986 17.26 -51.60 -56.86
N GLY A 987 17.32 -50.29 -57.08
CA GLY A 987 16.18 -49.45 -57.43
C GLY A 987 16.16 -49.04 -58.89
N THR A 988 14.97 -48.76 -59.42
CA THR A 988 14.77 -48.09 -60.72
C THR A 988 14.25 -46.68 -60.48
N ALA A 989 14.89 -45.68 -61.08
CA ALA A 989 14.51 -44.27 -61.00
C ALA A 989 13.25 -43.97 -61.83
N PHE A 990 12.44 -43.04 -61.32
CA PHE A 990 11.28 -42.47 -61.99
C PHE A 990 11.35 -40.94 -61.89
N TYR A 991 10.89 -40.26 -62.94
CA TYR A 991 10.94 -38.82 -63.16
C TYR A 991 9.54 -38.26 -63.44
N ASP A 992 9.43 -36.95 -63.67
CA ASP A 992 8.22 -36.18 -63.96
C ASP A 992 7.12 -36.35 -62.90
N ALA A 993 7.51 -36.42 -61.62
CA ALA A 993 6.61 -36.62 -60.49
C ALA A 993 5.67 -37.84 -60.71
N TYR A 994 6.22 -38.95 -61.23
CA TYR A 994 5.46 -40.16 -61.58
C TYR A 994 4.52 -40.67 -60.47
N PHE A 995 4.96 -40.60 -59.21
CA PHE A 995 4.17 -40.99 -58.03
C PHE A 995 3.35 -39.83 -57.42
N GLY A 996 3.09 -38.80 -58.22
CA GLY A 996 2.41 -37.58 -57.85
C GLY A 996 3.34 -36.50 -57.29
N GLN A 997 2.91 -35.25 -57.42
CA GLN A 997 3.61 -34.08 -56.90
C GLN A 997 3.74 -34.17 -55.37
N GLY A 998 4.89 -33.75 -54.84
CA GLY A 998 5.10 -33.66 -53.39
C GLY A 998 4.55 -32.36 -52.83
N ASN A 999 4.31 -32.33 -51.52
CA ASN A 999 3.93 -31.13 -50.80
C ASN A 999 5.12 -30.76 -49.90
N GLY A 1000 5.90 -29.75 -50.31
CA GLY A 1000 7.15 -29.36 -49.65
C GLY A 1000 8.17 -28.80 -50.66
N SER A 1001 9.18 -28.08 -50.18
CA SER A 1001 10.27 -27.58 -51.02
C SER A 1001 11.19 -28.72 -51.46
N VAL A 1002 11.79 -28.59 -52.64
CA VAL A 1002 12.89 -29.46 -53.08
C VAL A 1002 14.07 -29.25 -52.12
N VAL A 1003 14.57 -30.35 -51.58
CA VAL A 1003 15.57 -30.37 -50.50
C VAL A 1003 16.97 -30.48 -51.07
N ILE A 1004 17.13 -31.34 -52.07
CA ILE A 1004 18.38 -31.55 -52.80
C ILE A 1004 18.07 -31.71 -54.29
N ASP A 1005 19.00 -31.22 -55.09
CA ASP A 1005 18.98 -31.20 -56.55
C ASP A 1005 20.32 -31.73 -57.10
N ASP A 1006 20.38 -32.07 -58.39
CA ASP A 1006 21.55 -32.62 -59.08
C ASP A 1006 22.23 -33.76 -58.29
N VAL A 1007 21.44 -34.75 -57.85
CA VAL A 1007 21.97 -35.87 -57.08
C VAL A 1007 22.81 -36.76 -58.00
N ASP A 1008 24.08 -36.96 -57.64
CA ASP A 1008 25.03 -37.80 -58.38
C ASP A 1008 25.72 -38.77 -57.42
N CYS A 1009 25.14 -39.96 -57.27
CA CYS A 1009 25.67 -41.04 -56.46
C CYS A 1009 26.64 -41.92 -57.26
N ASN A 1010 27.73 -42.39 -56.62
CA ASN A 1010 28.58 -43.44 -57.20
C ASN A 1010 28.02 -44.86 -57.00
N GLY A 1011 26.95 -44.99 -56.20
CA GLY A 1011 26.22 -46.23 -55.98
C GLY A 1011 26.72 -47.05 -54.80
N SER A 1012 27.68 -46.60 -54.01
CA SER A 1012 28.19 -47.26 -52.78
C SER A 1012 27.83 -46.55 -51.48
N GLU A 1013 27.22 -45.38 -51.58
CA GLU A 1013 26.81 -44.53 -50.46
C GLU A 1013 25.77 -45.22 -49.55
N SER A 1014 25.89 -45.04 -48.24
CA SER A 1014 24.92 -45.62 -47.29
C SER A 1014 23.64 -44.78 -47.13
N TYR A 1015 23.71 -43.49 -47.47
CA TYR A 1015 22.62 -42.52 -47.36
C TYR A 1015 22.60 -41.64 -48.60
N LEU A 1016 21.41 -41.23 -49.05
CA LEU A 1016 21.26 -40.34 -50.21
C LEU A 1016 22.01 -39.00 -50.05
N THR A 1017 22.06 -38.48 -48.82
CA THR A 1017 22.80 -37.25 -48.48
C THR A 1017 24.31 -37.38 -48.59
N ASN A 1018 24.85 -38.59 -48.75
CA ASN A 1018 26.29 -38.80 -48.94
C ASN A 1018 26.71 -38.71 -50.42
N CYS A 1019 25.75 -38.63 -51.34
CA CYS A 1019 26.02 -38.38 -52.75
C CYS A 1019 26.35 -36.90 -52.97
N THR A 1020 27.04 -36.56 -54.05
CA THR A 1020 27.19 -35.17 -54.44
C THR A 1020 25.83 -34.62 -54.88
N HIS A 1021 25.48 -33.43 -54.40
CA HIS A 1021 24.18 -32.78 -54.66
C HIS A 1021 24.29 -31.26 -54.41
N THR A 1022 23.32 -30.51 -54.93
CA THR A 1022 23.12 -29.08 -54.69
C THR A 1022 21.88 -28.88 -53.81
N THR A 1023 21.76 -27.69 -53.19
CA THR A 1023 20.58 -27.29 -52.39
C THR A 1023 19.83 -26.10 -53.00
N GLU A 1024 20.48 -25.37 -53.91
CA GLU A 1024 19.81 -24.45 -54.83
C GLU A 1024 19.26 -25.27 -55.99
N HIS A 1025 17.98 -25.09 -56.30
CA HIS A 1025 17.29 -25.86 -57.33
C HIS A 1025 16.55 -24.96 -58.32
N ASN A 1026 16.46 -25.40 -59.58
CA ASN A 1026 15.59 -24.80 -60.59
C ASN A 1026 14.33 -25.62 -60.87
N CYS A 1027 14.09 -26.64 -60.05
CA CYS A 1027 13.02 -27.61 -60.23
C CYS A 1027 11.64 -27.08 -59.81
N ASN A 1028 10.62 -27.37 -60.61
CA ASN A 1028 9.22 -27.08 -60.34
C ASN A 1028 8.47 -28.32 -59.77
N ASP A 1029 7.20 -28.17 -59.39
CA ASP A 1029 6.40 -29.24 -58.75
C ASP A 1029 6.23 -30.52 -59.59
N LYS A 1030 6.64 -30.53 -60.87
CA LYS A 1030 6.65 -31.71 -61.75
C LYS A 1030 8.00 -32.41 -61.78
N GLU A 1031 9.07 -31.76 -61.34
CA GLU A 1031 10.44 -32.26 -61.38
C GLU A 1031 10.77 -32.90 -60.03
N VAL A 1032 10.16 -34.06 -59.77
CA VAL A 1032 10.23 -34.76 -58.48
C VAL A 1032 10.60 -36.23 -58.66
N ALA A 1033 11.68 -36.64 -58.02
CA ALA A 1033 12.25 -37.97 -58.08
C ALA A 1033 11.36 -39.04 -57.43
N GLY A 1034 11.27 -40.18 -58.10
CA GLY A 1034 10.62 -41.40 -57.64
C GLY A 1034 11.52 -42.61 -57.76
N VAL A 1035 11.16 -43.68 -57.06
CA VAL A 1035 11.87 -44.96 -57.13
C VAL A 1035 10.92 -46.15 -57.02
N ARG A 1036 11.31 -47.26 -57.67
CA ARG A 1036 10.79 -48.62 -57.41
C ARG A 1036 11.94 -49.55 -57.07
N CYS A 1037 11.94 -50.08 -55.85
CA CYS A 1037 12.94 -51.02 -55.36
C CYS A 1037 12.64 -52.46 -55.77
N SER A 1038 13.68 -53.28 -55.86
CA SER A 1038 13.55 -54.73 -56.02
C SER A 1038 13.67 -55.45 -54.67
N PHE A 1039 13.05 -56.62 -54.55
CA PHE A 1039 13.28 -57.49 -53.40
C PHE A 1039 14.66 -58.12 -53.47
N ILE A 1040 15.34 -58.26 -52.33
CA ILE A 1040 16.65 -58.92 -52.25
C ILE A 1040 16.44 -60.42 -52.59
N ASN A 1041 16.93 -60.85 -53.76
CA ASN A 1041 16.90 -62.26 -54.14
C ASN A 1041 17.93 -63.06 -53.32
N VAL A 1042 17.46 -63.78 -52.31
CA VAL A 1042 18.24 -64.80 -51.60
C VAL A 1042 17.83 -66.18 -52.14
N SER A 1043 18.65 -66.80 -53.00
CA SER A 1043 18.43 -68.18 -53.41
C SER A 1043 19.74 -68.97 -53.61
N ALA A 1044 20.08 -69.80 -52.60
CA ALA A 1044 20.60 -71.18 -52.73
C ALA A 1044 20.85 -71.83 -51.34
N ASN A 1045 19.91 -72.71 -50.96
CA ASN A 1045 19.85 -73.83 -49.97
C ASN A 1045 21.13 -74.49 -49.37
N PRO A 1046 21.06 -75.37 -48.32
CA PRO A 1046 19.87 -76.05 -47.75
C PRO A 1046 19.78 -76.14 -46.20
N ALA A 1047 18.56 -76.20 -45.65
CA ALA A 1047 18.09 -77.23 -44.71
C ALA A 1047 16.71 -76.86 -44.14
N SER A 1048 15.73 -77.69 -44.45
CA SER A 1048 14.35 -77.64 -44.01
C SER A 1048 14.14 -78.14 -42.57
N ASN A 1049 12.99 -77.74 -42.01
CA ASN A 1049 12.33 -78.20 -40.78
C ASN A 1049 12.69 -77.47 -39.48
N GLN A 1050 11.92 -76.43 -39.13
CA GLN A 1050 11.04 -76.45 -37.96
C GLN A 1050 9.92 -75.40 -38.09
N LEU A 1051 8.69 -75.89 -38.28
CA LEU A 1051 7.48 -75.17 -37.88
C LEU A 1051 7.20 -75.51 -36.40
N SER A 1052 6.83 -74.50 -35.61
CA SER A 1052 6.17 -74.58 -34.29
C SER A 1052 6.91 -75.26 -33.12
N SER A 1053 7.69 -74.50 -32.33
CA SER A 1053 7.80 -74.63 -30.85
C SER A 1053 8.91 -73.77 -30.24
N ILE A 1054 8.63 -72.51 -29.90
CA ILE A 1054 9.28 -71.79 -28.77
C ILE A 1054 8.21 -70.84 -28.15
N VAL A 1055 7.08 -71.44 -27.74
CA VAL A 1055 6.30 -70.95 -26.59
C VAL A 1055 6.72 -71.86 -25.45
N VAL A 1056 7.90 -71.66 -24.85
CA VAL A 1056 8.32 -72.28 -23.55
C VAL A 1056 9.52 -71.57 -22.83
N PRO A 1057 10.51 -70.86 -23.42
CA PRO A 1057 11.68 -70.38 -22.66
C PRO A 1057 11.72 -68.88 -22.30
N VAL A 1058 10.64 -68.11 -22.47
CA VAL A 1058 10.46 -66.84 -21.72
C VAL A 1058 9.58 -67.04 -20.46
N ALA A 1059 8.76 -68.10 -20.44
CA ALA A 1059 8.02 -68.52 -19.25
C ALA A 1059 8.88 -69.33 -18.25
N ILE A 1060 9.88 -70.10 -18.70
CA ILE A 1060 10.79 -70.83 -17.80
C ILE A 1060 11.83 -69.90 -17.12
N THR A 1061 12.27 -68.82 -17.77
CA THR A 1061 13.20 -67.85 -17.16
C THR A 1061 12.52 -66.95 -16.12
N VAL A 1062 11.24 -66.60 -16.33
CA VAL A 1062 10.44 -65.85 -15.35
C VAL A 1062 9.96 -66.76 -14.19
N LEU A 1063 9.67 -68.05 -14.42
CA LEU A 1063 9.30 -68.99 -13.35
C LEU A 1063 10.52 -69.45 -12.51
N LEU A 1064 11.73 -69.54 -13.07
CA LEU A 1064 12.95 -69.85 -12.31
C LEU A 1064 13.45 -68.66 -11.47
N MET A 1065 13.27 -67.42 -11.93
CA MET A 1065 13.58 -66.22 -11.15
C MET A 1065 12.60 -66.01 -9.98
N LEU A 1066 11.31 -66.30 -10.17
CA LEU A 1066 10.30 -66.21 -9.10
C LEU A 1066 10.45 -67.32 -8.02
N LEU A 1067 10.96 -68.51 -8.36
CA LEU A 1067 11.28 -69.55 -7.37
C LEU A 1067 12.59 -69.27 -6.60
N ALA A 1068 13.57 -68.58 -7.18
CA ALA A 1068 14.82 -68.20 -6.49
C ALA A 1068 14.60 -67.09 -5.45
N VAL A 1069 13.72 -66.12 -5.75
CA VAL A 1069 13.41 -65.00 -4.84
C VAL A 1069 12.55 -65.44 -3.64
N PHE A 1070 11.65 -66.42 -3.79
CA PHE A 1070 10.93 -67.03 -2.66
C PHE A 1070 11.79 -68.02 -1.84
N GLY A 1071 12.79 -68.67 -2.45
CA GLY A 1071 13.68 -69.62 -1.77
C GLY A 1071 14.71 -68.99 -0.82
N VAL A 1072 15.26 -67.82 -1.17
CA VAL A 1072 16.26 -67.12 -0.32
C VAL A 1072 15.59 -66.40 0.86
N GLY A 1073 14.36 -65.91 0.68
CA GLY A 1073 13.57 -65.26 1.74
C GLY A 1073 13.19 -66.18 2.92
N LEU A 1074 12.92 -67.47 2.66
CA LEU A 1074 12.58 -68.45 3.71
C LEU A 1074 13.81 -69.04 4.43
N PHE A 1075 14.99 -69.05 3.80
CA PHE A 1075 16.22 -69.53 4.44
C PHE A 1075 16.86 -68.47 5.36
N VAL A 1076 16.74 -67.18 5.02
CA VAL A 1076 17.26 -66.07 5.84
C VAL A 1076 16.38 -65.83 7.08
N ALA A 1077 15.05 -66.00 6.98
CA ALA A 1077 14.13 -65.92 8.12
C ALA A 1077 14.31 -67.06 9.15
N CYS A 1078 14.70 -68.26 8.71
CA CYS A 1078 14.97 -69.40 9.61
C CYS A 1078 16.34 -69.33 10.30
N PHE A 1079 17.32 -68.61 9.76
CA PHE A 1079 18.64 -68.45 10.41
C PHE A 1079 18.69 -67.30 11.42
N ILE A 1080 17.89 -66.24 11.22
CA ILE A 1080 17.78 -65.07 12.11
C ILE A 1080 17.11 -65.41 13.46
N ILE A 1081 16.38 -66.52 13.56
CA ILE A 1081 15.74 -66.99 14.81
C ILE A 1081 16.68 -67.79 15.74
N LYS A 1082 17.86 -68.27 15.30
CA LYS A 1082 18.69 -69.18 16.13
C LYS A 1082 20.05 -68.67 16.59
N ARG A 1083 20.45 -67.43 16.27
CA ARG A 1083 21.73 -66.87 16.76
C ARG A 1083 21.64 -65.48 17.38
N ARG A 1084 20.47 -65.18 17.96
CA ARG A 1084 20.33 -64.28 19.11
C ARG A 1084 21.03 -64.90 20.32
N ASN A 1085 22.37 -64.91 20.28
CA ASN A 1085 23.31 -65.01 21.41
C ASN A 1085 24.72 -65.36 20.89
N ARG A 1086 25.49 -64.34 20.54
CA ARG A 1086 26.87 -64.09 21.02
C ARG A 1086 27.45 -62.92 20.22
N LYS A 1087 27.30 -61.74 20.83
CA LYS A 1087 27.71 -60.42 20.35
C LYS A 1087 29.25 -60.25 20.50
N GLN A 1088 29.76 -59.42 19.59
CA GLN A 1088 30.99 -58.62 19.59
C GLN A 1088 32.34 -59.25 19.18
N LEU A 1089 32.99 -58.47 18.29
CA LEU A 1089 34.41 -58.35 17.94
C LEU A 1089 34.99 -59.50 17.09
N THR A 1090 35.66 -59.27 15.95
CA THR A 1090 36.68 -58.22 15.70
C THR A 1090 37.03 -58.09 14.19
N ARG A 1091 37.16 -56.83 13.71
CA ARG A 1091 38.22 -56.22 12.84
C ARG A 1091 38.71 -56.84 11.50
N ARG A 1092 38.84 -55.89 10.54
CA ARG A 1092 39.87 -55.70 9.47
C ARG A 1092 39.78 -56.62 8.24
N ILE A 1093 40.03 -56.25 6.97
CA ILE A 1093 40.53 -55.05 6.25
C ILE A 1093 40.16 -55.21 4.75
N GLU A 1094 40.11 -54.09 4.03
CA GLU A 1094 39.71 -53.84 2.63
C GLU A 1094 40.73 -54.25 1.51
N SER A 1095 40.26 -54.06 0.26
CA SER A 1095 40.97 -53.60 -0.98
C SER A 1095 40.97 -54.65 -2.14
N ASN A 1096 40.95 -54.35 -3.45
CA ASN A 1096 41.24 -53.13 -4.22
C ASN A 1096 40.92 -53.27 -5.74
N SER A 1097 41.07 -52.14 -6.48
CA SER A 1097 41.08 -51.89 -7.96
C SER A 1097 39.72 -51.55 -8.61
N SER A 1098 39.49 -50.42 -9.31
CA SER A 1098 40.34 -49.38 -9.90
C SER A 1098 39.54 -48.06 -10.06
N PHE A 1099 39.86 -47.00 -9.31
CA PHE A 1099 39.50 -45.57 -9.52
C PHE A 1099 40.03 -44.79 -8.27
N PHE A 1100 40.21 -43.46 -8.33
CA PHE A 1100 40.78 -42.57 -7.30
C PHE A 1100 42.32 -42.58 -7.14
N SER A 1101 42.93 -41.45 -7.52
CA SER A 1101 44.35 -41.35 -7.90
C SER A 1101 45.17 -40.46 -6.95
N ARG A 1102 46.22 -41.10 -6.41
CA ARG A 1102 47.60 -40.63 -6.14
C ARG A 1102 47.90 -39.49 -5.13
N SER A 1103 48.56 -39.99 -4.09
CA SER A 1103 49.78 -39.46 -3.44
C SER A 1103 49.58 -38.47 -2.30
N ASN A 1104 50.07 -38.83 -1.11
CA ASN A 1104 50.87 -37.92 -0.32
C ASN A 1104 51.85 -38.65 0.61
N LYS A 1105 53.03 -38.04 0.75
CA LYS A 1105 54.14 -38.41 1.63
C LYS A 1105 53.82 -38.11 3.10
N GLU A 1106 54.60 -38.78 3.94
CA GLU A 1106 55.07 -38.46 5.29
C GLU A 1106 55.07 -36.98 5.70
N ASN A 1107 54.83 -36.74 7.00
CA ASN A 1107 55.61 -35.91 7.96
C ASN A 1107 54.70 -35.13 8.93
N ILE A 1108 54.78 -35.41 10.24
CA ILE A 1108 55.58 -34.70 11.26
C ILE A 1108 54.87 -33.43 11.77
N TYR A 1109 54.67 -33.41 13.09
CA TYR A 1109 54.67 -32.28 14.03
C TYR A 1109 54.16 -30.88 13.61
N ALA A 1110 53.31 -30.39 14.52
CA ALA A 1110 53.39 -29.07 15.15
C ALA A 1110 52.80 -27.83 14.45
N SER A 1111 52.09 -27.11 15.31
CA SER A 1111 52.03 -25.65 15.48
C SER A 1111 51.29 -24.79 14.44
N SER A 1112 50.27 -24.12 14.99
CA SER A 1112 50.02 -22.68 14.95
C SER A 1112 49.87 -21.94 13.62
N SER A 1113 48.77 -21.18 13.61
CA SER A 1113 48.61 -19.81 13.10
C SER A 1113 48.51 -19.57 11.59
N ASN A 1114 47.46 -18.82 11.27
CA ASN A 1114 47.27 -17.90 10.14
C ASN A 1114 47.35 -18.49 8.72
N ARG A 1115 46.17 -18.72 8.13
CA ARG A 1115 45.93 -18.38 6.72
C ARG A 1115 44.63 -17.58 6.58
N LYS A 1116 44.82 -16.37 6.05
CA LYS A 1116 43.81 -15.56 5.36
C LYS A 1116 43.11 -16.40 4.30
N PHE A 1117 41.81 -16.22 4.15
CA PHE A 1117 41.12 -16.51 2.90
C PHE A 1117 41.17 -15.24 2.04
N GLU A 1118 41.88 -15.32 0.91
CA GLU A 1118 41.71 -14.40 -0.21
C GLU A 1118 40.51 -14.87 -1.04
N ILE A 1119 39.55 -13.97 -1.25
CA ILE A 1119 38.46 -14.14 -2.20
C ILE A 1119 39.04 -13.76 -3.58
N SER A 1120 38.82 -14.59 -4.60
CA SER A 1120 39.29 -14.30 -5.95
C SER A 1120 38.61 -13.02 -6.48
N SER A 1121 39.40 -12.19 -7.17
CA SER A 1121 38.97 -10.92 -7.75
C SER A 1121 37.88 -11.03 -8.83
N GLU A 1122 37.53 -12.24 -9.27
CA GLU A 1122 36.45 -12.47 -10.24
C GLU A 1122 35.07 -12.68 -9.58
N TYR A 1123 34.98 -12.96 -8.28
CA TYR A 1123 33.69 -13.11 -7.57
C TYR A 1123 33.22 -11.83 -6.85
N MET A 1124 34.11 -10.83 -6.71
CA MET A 1124 33.78 -9.51 -6.13
C MET A 1124 33.38 -8.45 -7.18
N ILE A 1125 33.57 -8.72 -8.47
CA ILE A 1125 33.18 -7.82 -9.57
C ILE A 1125 31.72 -8.05 -10.02
N GLN A 1126 31.08 -9.16 -9.64
CA GLN A 1126 29.65 -9.41 -9.92
C GLN A 1126 28.68 -9.04 -8.77
N LEU A 1127 29.18 -8.50 -7.65
CA LEU A 1127 28.33 -8.06 -6.52
C LEU A 1127 28.39 -6.54 -6.27
N SER A 1128 29.14 -5.78 -7.06
CA SER A 1128 29.34 -4.33 -6.86
C SER A 1128 28.41 -3.43 -7.68
N SER A 1129 27.43 -3.97 -8.41
CA SER A 1129 26.48 -3.17 -9.22
C SER A 1129 25.07 -3.02 -8.62
N CYS A 1130 24.81 -3.48 -7.38
CA CYS A 1130 23.49 -3.38 -6.74
C CYS A 1130 23.53 -3.15 -5.21
N ILE A 1131 24.51 -2.41 -4.67
CA ILE A 1131 24.52 -2.07 -3.23
C ILE A 1131 24.36 -0.56 -3.06
N ILE A 1132 23.25 -0.16 -2.43
CA ILE A 1132 22.93 1.23 -2.04
C ILE A 1132 23.75 1.60 -0.78
N PRO A 1133 24.29 2.83 -0.66
CA PRO A 1133 24.94 3.30 0.55
C PRO A 1133 23.97 3.28 1.75
N GLY A 1134 24.31 2.54 2.82
CA GLY A 1134 23.49 2.43 4.04
C GLY A 1134 23.09 1.00 4.42
N SER A 1135 23.25 0.03 3.54
CA SER A 1135 23.00 -1.38 3.85
C SER A 1135 24.13 -1.97 4.70
N SER A 1136 23.83 -2.42 5.92
CA SER A 1136 24.77 -3.19 6.73
C SER A 1136 24.54 -4.69 6.55
N ILE A 1137 25.61 -5.43 6.32
CA ILE A 1137 25.60 -6.90 6.26
C ILE A 1137 26.24 -7.41 7.54
N SER A 1138 25.47 -8.10 8.39
CA SER A 1138 26.00 -8.84 9.52
C SER A 1138 25.79 -10.33 9.32
N MET A 1139 26.83 -11.14 9.51
CA MET A 1139 26.71 -12.59 9.62
C MET A 1139 26.34 -12.94 11.06
N GLN A 1140 25.17 -13.55 11.25
CA GLN A 1140 24.79 -14.16 12.52
C GLN A 1140 24.64 -15.66 12.35
N GLU A 1141 25.12 -16.40 13.35
CA GLU A 1141 24.98 -17.84 13.45
C GLU A 1141 23.56 -18.16 13.92
N THR A 1142 22.75 -18.80 13.07
CA THR A 1142 21.42 -19.28 13.46
C THR A 1142 21.56 -20.57 14.26
N ALA A 1143 20.84 -20.65 15.37
CA ALA A 1143 21.02 -21.69 16.38
C ALA A 1143 20.83 -23.10 15.80
N GLY A 1144 21.94 -23.83 15.71
CA GLY A 1144 21.94 -25.28 15.74
C GLY A 1144 21.92 -25.99 14.40
N GLN A 1145 22.68 -25.55 13.39
CA GLN A 1145 23.27 -26.47 12.38
C GLN A 1145 24.40 -25.90 11.49
N GLY A 1146 25.21 -24.95 11.97
CA GLY A 1146 26.51 -24.64 11.35
C GLY A 1146 26.47 -24.08 9.92
N GLU A 1147 25.37 -23.42 9.54
CA GLU A 1147 25.27 -22.62 8.33
C GLU A 1147 25.15 -21.14 8.71
N PHE A 1148 25.95 -20.28 8.05
CA PHE A 1148 25.87 -18.83 8.22
C PHE A 1148 24.93 -18.25 7.17
N GLY A 1149 23.88 -17.57 7.60
CA GLY A 1149 23.00 -16.80 6.73
C GLY A 1149 23.42 -15.33 6.67
N ILE A 1150 23.35 -14.73 5.48
CA ILE A 1150 23.49 -13.28 5.26
C ILE A 1150 22.11 -12.65 5.44
N VAL A 1151 21.96 -11.73 6.40
CA VAL A 1151 20.71 -10.99 6.62
C VAL A 1151 20.83 -9.60 5.99
N TYR A 1152 19.89 -9.27 5.10
CA TYR A 1152 19.73 -7.96 4.48
C TYR A 1152 18.59 -7.19 5.17
N ARG A 1153 18.81 -5.92 5.53
CA ARG A 1153 17.76 -5.00 6.01
C ARG A 1153 17.80 -3.71 5.20
N GLY A 1154 16.78 -3.46 4.39
CA GLY A 1154 16.56 -2.22 3.61
C GLY A 1154 15.17 -2.21 2.98
N VAL A 1155 14.60 -1.02 2.75
CA VAL A 1155 13.22 -0.74 2.30
C VAL A 1155 13.24 -0.12 0.90
N MET A 1156 12.34 -0.53 -0.01
CA MET A 1156 11.66 0.28 -1.06
C MET A 1156 10.66 -0.63 -1.82
N THR A 1157 9.34 -0.36 -1.75
CA THR A 1157 8.48 0.47 -2.64
C THR A 1157 8.35 -0.02 -4.09
N TYR A 1158 7.10 -0.42 -4.38
CA TYR A 1158 6.42 -0.79 -5.63
C TYR A 1158 7.18 -0.69 -6.97
N LEU A 1159 7.24 -1.83 -7.66
CA LEU A 1159 6.55 -2.05 -8.94
C LEU A 1159 6.08 -3.52 -9.02
#